data_AF-A0AAW5EZM9-F1
#
_entry.id   AF-A0AAW5EZM9-F1
#
_cell.length_a   1.000
_cell.length_b   1.000
_cell.length_c   1.000
_cell.angle_alpha   90.00
_cell.angle_beta   90.00
_cell.angle_gamma   90.00
#
_symmetry.space_group_name_H-M   'P 1'
#
loop_
_entity.id
_entity.type
_entity.pdbx_description
1 polymer ?
#
loop_
_entity_poly.entity_id
_entity_poly.type
_entity_poly.pdbx_seq_one_letter_code
_entity_poly.pdbx_strand_id
1 'polypeptide(L)'
;MDRYRLEYQWEFAENRWHTIFYINGEECELSSVEELEKYVQMPFSGEIEGDVRMQSEALPEGEYDVTFPAVTVYDEKAGRWKAAAEPSGGSLPSFGKAAAMLLALSGQTFPSEMLPALPSASMNGVYETESKEDPSRLEASLTAEGTWTLFGNFKIGHPGLHICDRGPYGSFGILGSVFIGTKELAFLLAYSGGRLCISADKLPAELPSLEDFGGLFGLKLDELLPDEILALGGLKLERLLLLLPAGLWPLDRLEFSVTMTGTFRLMGIESLTLSEIGFDFDGYAVGGKGGGESLQIRGKLSYEEEDLYLSALKYGEGNSWRFSGVFYNGKEFGLMSLWNLLSVGEAPDILKAIGVPVYTVSVDYDMGQNQFAVRAWFRNDNELFLEADGRERPVTFRAGVSLAPEIRLSSLPVIGESMHALDGLFLNGISLLYQTGTGVTLCGSLNAPMRQLPFTLHLCKPAGTESACEGLWETADEKVNQVAYEDADTICWLKADLTLGPLELVRIGIGYEKDRLSFMVDTAVCCKMMAIRFLGLGFSMDLSDFRNLSFTLKGMELSFNTSSFSLGGSFMKTSDRPLEFDGSLLLRAGDLSLTVIGSYTETEGSPSVFAYGVLRKMLGGPPAFYVTGVAAGFGYQRELLLPDIGQVAEFPLIRMVYEEGNEAELIRTLKERYMKISGEEMWLAAGIRFTSFEMVKSFAILTVSVGNHLEIALLGLGQMTLGTIAKAELSLKAVICPEEGIFSLRAALTNESYLFSPECHLTGGFAFYVWYGGVHKGDFVLTLGGYHNGFERPSHYPEVERLGFSWMVNRNLSFSGGLYFALTPSCIMAGGGIDARYANGNLSAWFYARADFLMYWKPFYYQIGIAAGIGASYRVDCLFVHHTFTLELSAALSLWGPEFTGKMKVKWWIISFTIKFGSGNSGIKYLTFEEFLEQCVPGDAKQGKTGSPDCASGKNYATVTVSDGLIEETKDSEKMPVSLVRGEGFKLSIHTQVPNAAFHINSKPPCRGGNESLFILPMGGVPLSCETVVTVKKQDRAGVWKPVKHDTFLVEEQYENIPAALWGKELSGDGSMIEHALTGVLLTPKETEVYVFPDSPVDLDRMAEEEAVLKDWCFCRPVYRVKEEEDKELSNQEFSKTAMAEAAVDDRRKLLLWLNDRGMELEGDGRIGSLAENAENLFTEQITFCRDIAVYGEE
;
A
#
# COMPACT_ATOMS: atom_id res chain seq x y z
N MET A 1 -55.98 -88.66 -58.49
CA MET A 1 -54.98 -88.18 -57.53
C MET A 1 -55.57 -86.96 -56.85
N ASP A 2 -56.85 -87.06 -56.43
CA ASP A 2 -57.75 -85.90 -56.29
C ASP A 2 -58.56 -86.03 -55.00
N ARG A 3 -57.90 -86.44 -53.92
CA ARG A 3 -58.58 -86.70 -52.66
C ARG A 3 -58.90 -85.41 -51.90
N TYR A 4 -58.06 -84.39 -52.09
CA TYR A 4 -58.13 -83.10 -51.41
C TYR A 4 -57.75 -81.98 -52.40
N ARG A 5 -58.55 -80.91 -52.49
CA ARG A 5 -58.26 -79.69 -53.27
C ARG A 5 -58.69 -78.46 -52.47
N LEU A 6 -57.92 -77.37 -52.50
CA LEU A 6 -58.31 -76.09 -51.90
C LEU A 6 -58.53 -75.03 -52.97
N GLU A 7 -59.64 -74.30 -52.91
CA GLU A 7 -59.82 -73.07 -53.69
C GLU A 7 -59.88 -71.87 -52.74
N TYR A 8 -59.15 -70.81 -53.10
CA TYR A 8 -59.12 -69.54 -52.38
C TYR A 8 -59.79 -68.48 -53.25
N GLN A 9 -60.90 -67.93 -52.79
CA GLN A 9 -61.72 -67.01 -53.58
C GLN A 9 -61.79 -65.65 -52.89
N TRP A 10 -61.53 -64.57 -53.62
CA TRP A 10 -61.68 -63.19 -53.14
C TRP A 10 -62.78 -62.48 -53.92
N GLU A 11 -63.82 -62.08 -53.19
CA GLU A 11 -64.93 -61.30 -53.75
C GLU A 11 -64.76 -59.82 -53.41
N PHE A 12 -64.80 -58.98 -54.45
CA PHE A 12 -64.58 -57.54 -54.33
C PHE A 12 -65.72 -56.84 -53.57
N ALA A 13 -66.96 -57.30 -53.78
CA ALA A 13 -68.15 -56.69 -53.18
C ALA A 13 -68.22 -56.88 -51.65
N GLU A 14 -67.81 -58.05 -51.16
CA GLU A 14 -67.78 -58.36 -49.72
C GLU A 14 -66.46 -57.97 -49.07
N ASN A 15 -65.42 -57.75 -49.88
CA ASN A 15 -64.06 -57.50 -49.43
C ASN A 15 -63.61 -58.55 -48.40
N ARG A 16 -63.76 -59.84 -48.73
CA ARG A 16 -63.41 -60.95 -47.84
C ARG A 16 -62.89 -62.14 -48.66
N TRP A 17 -62.01 -62.92 -48.03
CA TRP A 17 -61.51 -64.18 -48.59
C TRP A 17 -62.36 -65.35 -48.12
N HIS A 18 -62.70 -66.24 -49.05
CA HIS A 18 -63.36 -67.52 -48.82
C HIS A 18 -62.39 -68.65 -49.16
N THR A 19 -62.32 -69.66 -48.29
CA THR A 19 -61.45 -70.84 -48.49
C THR A 19 -62.32 -72.08 -48.51
N ILE A 20 -62.36 -72.74 -49.67
CA ILE A 20 -63.24 -73.87 -49.90
C ILE A 20 -62.40 -75.13 -50.04
N PHE A 21 -62.69 -76.13 -49.21
CA PHE A 21 -61.97 -77.39 -49.22
C PHE A 21 -62.83 -78.52 -49.78
N TYR A 22 -62.30 -79.20 -50.78
CA TYR A 22 -62.98 -80.30 -51.43
C TYR A 22 -62.39 -81.64 -50.98
N ILE A 23 -63.23 -82.54 -50.46
CA ILE A 23 -62.85 -83.91 -50.08
C ILE A 23 -63.55 -84.88 -51.01
N ASN A 24 -62.79 -85.64 -51.82
CA ASN A 24 -63.33 -86.52 -52.88
C ASN A 24 -64.36 -85.85 -53.80
N GLY A 25 -64.28 -84.53 -53.99
CA GLY A 25 -65.20 -83.75 -54.84
C GLY A 25 -66.46 -83.21 -54.17
N GLU A 26 -66.68 -83.45 -52.86
CA GLU A 26 -67.73 -82.76 -52.09
C GLU A 26 -67.16 -81.52 -51.38
N GLU A 27 -67.94 -80.44 -51.38
CA GLU A 27 -67.57 -79.14 -50.83
C GLU A 27 -67.77 -79.11 -49.31
N CYS A 28 -66.69 -78.82 -48.57
CA CYS A 28 -66.71 -78.55 -47.15
C CYS A 28 -66.21 -77.11 -46.92
N GLU A 29 -67.08 -76.27 -46.37
CA GLU A 29 -66.74 -74.91 -45.98
C GLU A 29 -65.96 -74.96 -44.65
N LEU A 30 -64.73 -74.45 -44.65
CA LEU A 30 -63.87 -74.49 -43.46
C LEU A 30 -63.96 -73.17 -42.71
N SER A 31 -64.28 -73.24 -41.42
CA SER A 31 -64.40 -72.05 -40.57
C SER A 31 -63.11 -71.73 -39.80
N SER A 32 -62.19 -72.70 -39.64
CA SER A 32 -60.86 -72.52 -39.04
C SER A 32 -59.82 -73.55 -39.51
N VAL A 33 -58.54 -73.28 -39.28
CA VAL A 33 -57.41 -74.16 -39.65
C VAL A 33 -57.40 -75.49 -38.86
N GLU A 34 -57.89 -75.48 -37.62
CA GLU A 34 -58.01 -76.68 -36.78
C GLU A 34 -59.07 -77.68 -37.28
N GLU A 35 -60.04 -77.25 -38.11
CA GLU A 35 -60.98 -78.16 -38.77
C GLU A 35 -60.33 -78.95 -39.90
N LEU A 36 -59.38 -78.35 -40.62
CA LEU A 36 -58.67 -79.01 -41.72
C LEU A 36 -57.79 -80.18 -41.20
N GLU A 37 -57.25 -80.06 -39.99
CA GLU A 37 -56.49 -81.11 -39.29
C GLU A 37 -57.35 -82.31 -38.83
N LYS A 38 -58.69 -82.17 -38.75
CA LYS A 38 -59.59 -83.30 -38.45
C LYS A 38 -59.78 -84.24 -39.64
N TYR A 39 -59.61 -83.74 -40.86
CA TYR A 39 -59.86 -84.49 -42.09
C TYR A 39 -58.56 -84.99 -42.77
N VAL A 40 -57.42 -84.36 -42.47
CA VAL A 40 -56.09 -84.74 -42.97
C VAL A 40 -55.24 -85.29 -41.82
N GLN A 41 -55.00 -86.61 -41.78
CA GLN A 41 -54.21 -87.26 -40.71
C GLN A 41 -52.75 -86.76 -40.69
N MET A 42 -52.31 -86.22 -39.55
CA MET A 42 -50.94 -85.75 -39.33
C MET A 42 -49.99 -86.89 -38.89
N PRO A 43 -48.71 -86.88 -39.31
CA PRO A 43 -48.06 -85.86 -40.16
C PRO A 43 -48.36 -86.06 -41.66
N PHE A 44 -48.77 -84.99 -42.35
CA PHE A 44 -49.05 -84.99 -43.80
C PHE A 44 -47.88 -84.39 -44.57
N SER A 45 -47.26 -85.19 -45.45
CA SER A 45 -46.06 -84.81 -46.22
C SER A 45 -46.33 -84.54 -47.71
N GLY A 46 -47.60 -84.38 -48.10
CA GLY A 46 -48.00 -84.09 -49.48
C GLY A 46 -48.29 -82.61 -49.71
N GLU A 47 -48.31 -82.19 -50.98
CA GLU A 47 -48.79 -80.89 -51.42
C GLU A 47 -50.27 -80.99 -51.82
N ILE A 48 -51.08 -79.99 -51.45
CA ILE A 48 -52.49 -79.90 -51.84
C ILE A 48 -52.60 -78.84 -52.95
N GLU A 49 -52.91 -79.29 -54.16
CA GLU A 49 -53.12 -78.41 -55.31
C GLU A 49 -54.45 -77.66 -55.21
N GLY A 50 -54.49 -76.46 -55.78
CA GLY A 50 -55.60 -75.52 -55.65
C GLY A 50 -55.54 -74.36 -56.65
N ASP A 51 -56.52 -73.47 -56.59
CA ASP A 51 -56.53 -72.21 -57.35
C ASP A 51 -56.83 -71.02 -56.42
N VAL A 52 -56.22 -69.87 -56.72
CA VAL A 52 -56.62 -68.56 -56.18
C VAL A 52 -57.43 -67.84 -57.24
N ARG A 53 -58.70 -67.49 -56.96
CA ARG A 53 -59.57 -66.70 -57.83
C ARG A 53 -59.92 -65.38 -57.18
N MET A 54 -59.93 -64.30 -57.96
CA MET A 54 -60.17 -62.95 -57.46
C MET A 54 -61.01 -62.15 -58.44
N GLN A 55 -61.78 -61.19 -57.91
CA GLN A 55 -62.52 -60.20 -58.69
C GLN A 55 -61.82 -58.84 -58.62
N SER A 56 -61.42 -58.23 -59.74
CA SER A 56 -60.79 -56.89 -59.72
C SER A 56 -61.79 -55.73 -59.52
N GLU A 57 -63.09 -56.02 -59.59
CA GLU A 57 -64.23 -55.13 -59.35
C GLU A 57 -65.46 -55.97 -58.94
N ALA A 58 -66.56 -55.34 -58.52
CA ALA A 58 -67.77 -56.08 -58.12
C ALA A 58 -68.39 -56.82 -59.33
N LEU A 59 -68.16 -58.13 -59.43
CA LEU A 59 -68.69 -59.02 -60.47
C LEU A 59 -69.83 -59.89 -59.89
N PRO A 60 -70.70 -60.48 -60.74
CA PRO A 60 -71.77 -61.37 -60.29
C PRO A 60 -71.23 -62.57 -59.48
N GLU A 61 -72.02 -63.05 -58.51
CA GLU A 61 -71.68 -64.14 -57.60
C GLU A 61 -71.22 -65.40 -58.39
N GLY A 62 -70.00 -65.88 -58.12
CA GLY A 62 -69.38 -67.02 -58.80
C GLY A 62 -68.55 -66.72 -60.07
N GLU A 63 -68.47 -65.48 -60.56
CA GLU A 63 -67.56 -65.07 -61.64
C GLU A 63 -66.27 -64.41 -61.12
N TYR A 64 -65.12 -64.75 -61.70
CA TYR A 64 -63.80 -64.25 -61.32
C TYR A 64 -62.97 -63.90 -62.56
N ASP A 65 -62.34 -62.72 -62.58
CA ASP A 65 -61.55 -62.22 -63.73
C ASP A 65 -60.04 -62.43 -63.56
N VAL A 66 -59.61 -62.86 -62.38
CA VAL A 66 -58.20 -63.21 -62.09
C VAL A 66 -58.16 -64.61 -61.47
N THR A 67 -57.38 -65.53 -62.03
CA THR A 67 -57.20 -66.89 -61.49
C THR A 67 -55.73 -67.32 -61.59
N PHE A 68 -55.18 -67.84 -60.50
CA PHE A 68 -53.80 -68.36 -60.42
C PHE A 68 -53.79 -69.78 -59.85
N PRO A 69 -52.96 -70.70 -60.37
CA PRO A 69 -52.74 -71.99 -59.74
C PRO A 69 -52.00 -71.81 -58.40
N ALA A 70 -52.35 -72.62 -57.42
CA ALA A 70 -51.84 -72.55 -56.06
C ALA A 70 -51.51 -73.94 -55.50
N VAL A 71 -50.50 -73.98 -54.64
CA VAL A 71 -50.05 -75.19 -53.96
C VAL A 71 -49.96 -74.92 -52.46
N THR A 72 -50.58 -75.78 -51.65
CA THR A 72 -50.63 -75.64 -50.19
C THR A 72 -49.88 -76.78 -49.51
N VAL A 73 -48.93 -76.46 -48.63
CA VAL A 73 -48.04 -77.43 -47.98
C VAL A 73 -47.97 -77.15 -46.47
N TYR A 74 -47.89 -78.20 -45.65
CA TYR A 74 -47.71 -78.05 -44.20
C TYR A 74 -46.24 -77.82 -43.85
N ASP A 75 -45.92 -76.70 -43.18
CA ASP A 75 -44.57 -76.35 -42.73
C ASP A 75 -44.34 -76.89 -41.31
N GLU A 76 -43.75 -78.10 -41.22
CA GLU A 76 -43.52 -78.81 -39.95
C GLU A 76 -42.66 -78.04 -38.94
N LYS A 77 -41.78 -77.13 -39.40
CA LYS A 77 -40.93 -76.32 -38.50
C LYS A 77 -41.70 -75.16 -37.85
N ALA A 78 -42.70 -74.63 -38.54
CA ALA A 78 -43.53 -73.54 -38.06
C ALA A 78 -44.85 -74.01 -37.42
N GLY A 79 -45.23 -75.28 -37.62
CA GLY A 79 -46.48 -75.87 -37.11
C GLY A 79 -47.73 -75.30 -37.77
N ARG A 80 -47.66 -74.90 -39.05
CA ARG A 80 -48.74 -74.20 -39.80
C ARG A 80 -48.77 -74.59 -41.28
N TRP A 81 -49.91 -74.44 -41.93
CA TRP A 81 -50.07 -74.61 -43.39
C TRP A 81 -49.61 -73.34 -44.15
N LYS A 82 -49.09 -73.50 -45.37
CA LYS A 82 -48.70 -72.39 -46.27
C LYS A 82 -49.21 -72.64 -47.67
N ALA A 83 -49.91 -71.66 -48.25
CA ALA A 83 -50.29 -71.65 -49.65
C ALA A 83 -49.37 -70.73 -50.45
N ALA A 84 -48.91 -71.19 -51.61
CA ALA A 84 -48.11 -70.41 -52.55
C ALA A 84 -48.81 -70.42 -53.91
N ALA A 85 -49.04 -69.25 -54.49
CA ALA A 85 -49.59 -69.10 -55.83
C ALA A 85 -48.53 -68.50 -56.76
N GLU A 86 -48.35 -69.06 -57.95
CA GLU A 86 -47.44 -68.51 -58.96
C GLU A 86 -48.22 -67.60 -59.95
N PRO A 87 -48.00 -66.28 -59.93
CA PRO A 87 -48.65 -65.36 -60.85
C PRO A 87 -47.86 -65.28 -62.17
N SER A 88 -47.64 -66.42 -62.82
CA SER A 88 -46.85 -66.48 -64.07
C SER A 88 -47.73 -66.51 -65.34
N GLY A 89 -49.06 -66.38 -65.21
CA GLY A 89 -50.00 -66.62 -66.31
C GLY A 89 -51.15 -65.64 -66.58
N GLY A 90 -51.23 -64.45 -65.97
CA GLY A 90 -52.38 -63.53 -66.16
C GLY A 90 -52.04 -62.03 -66.14
N SER A 91 -52.77 -61.21 -66.91
CA SER A 91 -52.61 -59.75 -67.01
C SER A 91 -53.61 -58.97 -66.13
N LEU A 92 -53.16 -57.94 -65.41
CA LEU A 92 -54.01 -57.06 -64.58
C LEU A 92 -54.58 -55.86 -65.37
N PRO A 93 -55.78 -55.31 -65.04
CA PRO A 93 -56.52 -54.43 -65.97
C PRO A 93 -56.21 -52.92 -65.96
N SER A 94 -55.39 -52.35 -65.07
CA SER A 94 -54.81 -50.98 -65.15
C SER A 94 -54.06 -50.61 -63.85
N PHE A 95 -53.13 -49.63 -63.90
CA PHE A 95 -52.32 -49.19 -62.75
C PHE A 95 -53.16 -48.76 -61.53
N GLY A 96 -54.24 -47.99 -61.75
CA GLY A 96 -55.14 -47.56 -60.67
C GLY A 96 -55.90 -48.71 -60.00
N LYS A 97 -56.30 -49.73 -60.77
CA LYS A 97 -57.00 -50.92 -60.24
C LYS A 97 -56.04 -51.89 -59.53
N ALA A 98 -54.82 -52.05 -60.02
CA ALA A 98 -53.78 -52.87 -59.39
C ALA A 98 -53.35 -52.31 -58.01
N ALA A 99 -53.21 -50.99 -57.90
CA ALA A 99 -52.88 -50.32 -56.64
C ALA A 99 -54.01 -50.46 -55.60
N ALA A 100 -55.27 -50.31 -56.01
CA ALA A 100 -56.43 -50.47 -55.12
C ALA A 100 -56.57 -51.91 -54.58
N MET A 101 -56.28 -52.91 -55.41
CA MET A 101 -56.35 -54.33 -55.06
C MET A 101 -55.28 -54.73 -54.03
N LEU A 102 -54.06 -54.20 -54.14
CA LEU A 102 -52.97 -54.42 -53.17
C LEU A 102 -53.18 -53.68 -51.85
N LEU A 103 -53.80 -52.49 -51.90
CA LEU A 103 -54.18 -51.76 -50.70
C LEU A 103 -55.26 -52.50 -49.90
N ALA A 104 -56.24 -53.13 -50.56
CA ALA A 104 -57.27 -53.95 -49.91
C ALA A 104 -56.70 -55.22 -49.25
N LEU A 105 -55.66 -55.84 -49.84
CA LEU A 105 -54.96 -57.01 -49.27
C LEU A 105 -54.21 -56.69 -47.97
N SER A 106 -53.68 -55.48 -47.83
CA SER A 106 -52.91 -55.04 -46.65
C SER A 106 -53.77 -54.76 -45.40
N GLY A 107 -55.11 -54.77 -45.53
CA GLY A 107 -56.05 -54.29 -44.50
C GLY A 107 -57.00 -55.33 -43.89
N GLN A 108 -56.79 -56.64 -44.06
CA GLN A 108 -57.74 -57.68 -43.62
C GLN A 108 -57.40 -58.28 -42.24
N THR A 109 -58.44 -58.58 -41.44
CA THR A 109 -58.34 -59.26 -40.13
C THR A 109 -58.86 -60.70 -40.23
N PHE A 110 -58.01 -61.65 -40.62
CA PHE A 110 -58.25 -63.11 -40.55
C PHE A 110 -56.96 -63.82 -40.08
N PRO A 111 -57.01 -65.06 -39.55
CA PRO A 111 -55.82 -65.75 -39.05
C PRO A 111 -54.79 -65.91 -40.18
N SER A 112 -53.61 -65.35 -39.98
CA SER A 112 -52.51 -65.22 -40.94
C SER A 112 -51.89 -66.55 -41.43
N GLU A 113 -52.56 -67.69 -41.20
CA GLU A 113 -51.98 -69.03 -41.25
C GLU A 113 -52.42 -69.86 -42.47
N MET A 114 -53.21 -69.33 -43.41
CA MET A 114 -53.53 -69.99 -44.69
C MET A 114 -53.62 -69.05 -45.91
N LEU A 115 -53.05 -67.83 -45.83
CA LEU A 115 -53.06 -66.87 -46.95
C LEU A 115 -52.06 -67.28 -48.05
N PRO A 116 -52.42 -67.15 -49.35
CA PRO A 116 -51.48 -67.36 -50.44
C PRO A 116 -50.40 -66.26 -50.45
N ALA A 117 -49.13 -66.64 -50.30
CA ALA A 117 -48.01 -65.70 -50.38
C ALA A 117 -47.67 -65.38 -51.84
N LEU A 118 -47.92 -64.14 -52.29
CA LEU A 118 -47.57 -63.66 -53.64
C LEU A 118 -46.07 -63.25 -53.69
N PRO A 119 -45.23 -63.87 -54.55
CA PRO A 119 -43.77 -63.80 -54.38
C PRO A 119 -43.05 -62.70 -55.19
N SER A 120 -43.42 -61.41 -55.11
CA SER A 120 -42.60 -60.33 -55.73
C SER A 120 -42.44 -59.07 -54.86
N ALA A 121 -41.20 -58.56 -54.75
CA ALA A 121 -40.73 -57.61 -53.73
C ALA A 121 -40.87 -56.10 -54.07
N SER A 122 -41.37 -55.72 -55.24
CA SER A 122 -41.66 -54.33 -55.62
C SER A 122 -42.55 -54.27 -56.86
N MET A 123 -43.55 -53.38 -56.89
CA MET A 123 -44.32 -53.08 -58.11
C MET A 123 -43.93 -51.73 -58.71
N ASN A 124 -43.74 -51.70 -60.03
CA ASN A 124 -43.35 -50.49 -60.77
C ASN A 124 -44.43 -50.13 -61.79
N GLY A 125 -44.74 -48.83 -61.89
CA GLY A 125 -45.62 -48.29 -62.92
C GLY A 125 -45.04 -47.02 -63.53
N VAL A 126 -45.27 -46.82 -64.82
CA VAL A 126 -44.81 -45.65 -65.58
C VAL A 126 -46.02 -44.91 -66.13
N TYR A 127 -46.12 -43.62 -65.84
CA TYR A 127 -47.08 -42.71 -66.47
C TYR A 127 -46.34 -41.77 -67.42
N GLU A 128 -46.66 -41.85 -68.71
CA GLU A 128 -46.17 -40.94 -69.74
C GLU A 128 -47.38 -40.23 -70.40
N THR A 129 -47.28 -38.91 -70.56
CA THR A 129 -48.28 -38.13 -71.30
C THR A 129 -48.03 -38.21 -72.82
N GLU A 130 -49.06 -38.29 -73.66
CA GLU A 130 -48.92 -38.36 -75.12
C GLU A 130 -48.51 -37.03 -75.81
N SER A 131 -48.35 -35.93 -75.07
CA SER A 131 -47.97 -34.62 -75.64
C SER A 131 -46.48 -34.53 -75.98
N LYS A 132 -46.14 -34.16 -77.23
CA LYS A 132 -44.76 -34.01 -77.70
C LYS A 132 -44.09 -32.66 -77.36
N GLU A 133 -44.85 -31.65 -76.92
CA GLU A 133 -44.30 -30.32 -76.60
C GLU A 133 -43.85 -30.18 -75.14
N ASP A 134 -44.36 -31.04 -74.23
CA ASP A 134 -43.97 -31.07 -72.81
C ASP A 134 -44.05 -32.52 -72.26
N PRO A 135 -43.01 -33.35 -72.42
CA PRO A 135 -43.05 -34.73 -71.95
C PRO A 135 -42.87 -34.78 -70.42
N SER A 136 -43.99 -34.94 -69.70
CA SER A 136 -43.96 -35.26 -68.27
C SER A 136 -43.95 -36.79 -68.13
N ARG A 137 -42.87 -37.31 -67.56
CA ARG A 137 -42.71 -38.74 -67.25
C ARG A 137 -42.61 -38.88 -65.74
N LEU A 138 -43.51 -39.65 -65.17
CA LEU A 138 -43.51 -39.98 -63.74
C LEU A 138 -43.38 -41.49 -63.58
N GLU A 139 -42.30 -41.94 -62.97
CA GLU A 139 -42.11 -43.34 -62.59
C GLU A 139 -42.41 -43.50 -61.11
N ALA A 140 -43.24 -44.49 -60.77
CA ALA A 140 -43.62 -44.81 -59.41
C ALA A 140 -43.19 -46.24 -59.06
N SER A 141 -42.48 -46.38 -57.94
CA SER A 141 -42.11 -47.68 -57.36
C SER A 141 -42.70 -47.80 -55.96
N LEU A 142 -43.41 -48.92 -55.69
CA LEU A 142 -43.93 -49.27 -54.38
C LEU A 142 -43.21 -50.51 -53.85
N THR A 143 -42.54 -50.36 -52.72
CA THR A 143 -41.85 -51.47 -52.03
C THR A 143 -42.78 -52.17 -51.05
N ALA A 144 -42.45 -53.41 -50.68
CA ALA A 144 -43.22 -54.20 -49.71
C ALA A 144 -43.34 -53.56 -48.31
N GLU A 145 -42.51 -52.55 -48.01
CA GLU A 145 -42.51 -51.80 -46.75
C GLU A 145 -43.45 -50.57 -46.76
N GLY A 146 -44.24 -50.38 -47.83
CA GLY A 146 -45.21 -49.29 -47.94
C GLY A 146 -44.62 -47.93 -48.33
N THR A 147 -43.36 -47.90 -48.79
CA THR A 147 -42.70 -46.66 -49.22
C THR A 147 -42.96 -46.38 -50.69
N TRP A 148 -43.42 -45.17 -50.99
CA TRP A 148 -43.60 -44.66 -52.35
C TRP A 148 -42.41 -43.82 -52.78
N THR A 149 -41.83 -44.16 -53.93
CA THR A 149 -40.78 -43.34 -54.54
C THR A 149 -41.22 -42.91 -55.94
N LEU A 150 -41.30 -41.59 -56.15
CA LEU A 150 -41.68 -40.96 -57.41
C LEU A 150 -40.45 -40.29 -58.03
N PHE A 151 -40.12 -40.62 -59.27
CA PHE A 151 -39.02 -40.01 -60.00
C PHE A 151 -39.51 -39.43 -61.33
N GLY A 152 -39.18 -38.17 -61.63
CA GLY A 152 -39.61 -37.49 -62.85
C GLY A 152 -39.50 -35.97 -62.79
N ASN A 153 -39.64 -35.31 -63.94
CA ASN A 153 -39.67 -33.86 -64.04
C ASN A 153 -41.13 -33.36 -63.95
N PHE A 154 -41.40 -32.41 -63.04
CA PHE A 154 -42.72 -31.78 -62.91
C PHE A 154 -42.57 -30.27 -62.68
N LYS A 155 -43.52 -29.47 -63.18
CA LYS A 155 -43.55 -28.01 -63.05
C LYS A 155 -44.55 -27.59 -61.97
N ILE A 156 -44.12 -26.76 -61.01
CA ILE A 156 -45.01 -26.19 -59.98
C ILE A 156 -46.07 -25.30 -60.66
N GLY A 157 -47.35 -25.62 -60.44
CA GLY A 157 -48.51 -24.94 -61.04
C GLY A 157 -49.34 -25.78 -62.03
N HIS A 158 -49.01 -27.06 -62.25
CA HIS A 158 -49.82 -27.96 -63.08
C HIS A 158 -51.08 -28.46 -62.34
N PRO A 159 -52.29 -28.41 -62.91
CA PRO A 159 -53.56 -28.70 -62.21
C PRO A 159 -53.82 -30.19 -61.89
N GLY A 160 -52.79 -31.03 -61.93
CA GLY A 160 -52.93 -32.50 -61.89
C GLY A 160 -52.46 -33.18 -60.60
N LEU A 161 -51.79 -32.49 -59.68
CA LEU A 161 -51.29 -33.12 -58.44
C LEU A 161 -52.20 -32.79 -57.26
N HIS A 162 -53.23 -33.60 -57.04
CA HIS A 162 -54.06 -33.53 -55.84
C HIS A 162 -53.56 -34.56 -54.81
N ILE A 163 -53.01 -34.09 -53.69
CA ILE A 163 -52.70 -34.94 -52.54
C ILE A 163 -53.97 -35.05 -51.70
N CYS A 164 -54.62 -36.22 -51.73
CA CYS A 164 -55.85 -36.45 -50.97
C CYS A 164 -55.52 -36.70 -49.48
N ASP A 165 -56.06 -35.85 -48.61
CA ASP A 165 -55.82 -35.82 -47.15
C ASP A 165 -56.49 -36.96 -46.34
N ARG A 166 -56.57 -38.18 -46.87
CA ARG A 166 -57.18 -39.31 -46.14
C ARG A 166 -56.43 -40.63 -46.36
N GLY A 167 -55.37 -40.84 -45.59
CA GLY A 167 -54.71 -42.13 -45.42
C GLY A 167 -53.64 -42.10 -44.31
N PRO A 168 -53.47 -43.16 -43.49
CA PRO A 168 -52.68 -43.08 -42.25
C PRO A 168 -51.18 -43.41 -42.39
N TYR A 169 -50.55 -43.30 -43.57
CA TYR A 169 -49.12 -43.65 -43.72
C TYR A 169 -48.31 -42.71 -44.64
N GLY A 170 -47.14 -42.26 -44.11
CA GLY A 170 -45.89 -41.99 -44.85
C GLY A 170 -45.64 -40.56 -45.36
N SER A 171 -44.58 -39.91 -44.89
CA SER A 171 -44.01 -38.69 -45.49
C SER A 171 -43.49 -38.95 -46.91
N PHE A 172 -43.62 -37.98 -47.83
CA PHE A 172 -42.99 -38.05 -49.15
C PHE A 172 -42.09 -36.83 -49.41
N GLY A 173 -41.10 -37.00 -50.31
CA GLY A 173 -40.17 -35.94 -50.73
C GLY A 173 -40.12 -35.80 -52.26
N ILE A 174 -40.13 -34.58 -52.78
CA ILE A 174 -39.98 -34.25 -54.21
C ILE A 174 -38.81 -33.28 -54.35
N LEU A 175 -37.87 -33.57 -55.27
CA LEU A 175 -36.82 -32.64 -55.69
C LEU A 175 -37.29 -31.87 -56.94
N GLY A 176 -37.14 -30.54 -56.93
CA GLY A 176 -37.43 -29.69 -58.09
C GLY A 176 -36.47 -28.51 -58.18
N SER A 177 -36.53 -27.73 -59.27
CA SER A 177 -35.73 -26.52 -59.43
C SER A 177 -36.54 -25.32 -59.95
N VAL A 178 -36.25 -24.12 -59.42
CA VAL A 178 -36.84 -22.83 -59.84
C VAL A 178 -35.71 -21.94 -60.36
N PHE A 179 -35.92 -21.29 -61.50
CA PHE A 179 -35.00 -20.29 -62.03
C PHE A 179 -35.38 -18.89 -61.54
N ILE A 180 -34.41 -18.18 -60.97
CA ILE A 180 -34.53 -16.77 -60.56
C ILE A 180 -33.59 -15.97 -61.47
N GLY A 181 -34.17 -15.22 -62.42
CA GLY A 181 -33.39 -14.66 -63.53
C GLY A 181 -32.72 -15.75 -64.36
N THR A 182 -31.39 -15.77 -64.40
CA THR A 182 -30.58 -16.78 -65.12
C THR A 182 -29.98 -17.87 -64.21
N LYS A 183 -30.29 -17.88 -62.92
CA LYS A 183 -29.69 -18.79 -61.92
C LYS A 183 -30.71 -19.83 -61.48
N GLU A 184 -30.30 -21.10 -61.45
CA GLU A 184 -31.13 -22.22 -61.00
C GLU A 184 -30.99 -22.41 -59.48
N LEU A 185 -32.12 -22.46 -58.77
CA LEU A 185 -32.21 -22.78 -57.35
C LEU A 185 -32.95 -24.11 -57.20
N ALA A 186 -32.23 -25.16 -56.80
CA ALA A 186 -32.83 -26.47 -56.51
C ALA A 186 -33.47 -26.46 -55.12
N PHE A 187 -34.68 -27.00 -55.01
CA PHE A 187 -35.44 -27.10 -53.76
C PHE A 187 -35.86 -28.55 -53.48
N LEU A 188 -35.90 -28.88 -52.20
CA LEU A 188 -36.48 -30.09 -51.63
C LEU A 188 -37.87 -29.75 -51.08
N LEU A 189 -38.87 -30.48 -51.52
CA LEU A 189 -40.26 -30.37 -51.09
C LEU A 189 -40.60 -31.60 -50.24
N ALA A 190 -40.81 -31.45 -48.94
CA ALA A 190 -41.09 -32.56 -48.03
C ALA A 190 -42.47 -32.39 -47.38
N TYR A 191 -43.32 -33.42 -47.43
CA TYR A 191 -44.62 -33.44 -46.75
C TYR A 191 -44.60 -34.34 -45.53
N SER A 192 -44.89 -33.78 -44.35
CA SER A 192 -44.96 -34.52 -43.09
C SER A 192 -45.93 -33.84 -42.11
N GLY A 193 -46.75 -34.62 -41.40
CA GLY A 193 -47.62 -34.12 -40.34
C GLY A 193 -48.69 -33.09 -40.77
N GLY A 194 -49.18 -33.14 -42.01
CA GLY A 194 -50.17 -32.20 -42.53
C GLY A 194 -49.59 -30.88 -43.07
N ARG A 195 -48.26 -30.75 -43.15
CA ARG A 195 -47.56 -29.57 -43.67
C ARG A 195 -46.57 -29.92 -44.77
N LEU A 196 -46.40 -28.97 -45.69
CA LEU A 196 -45.43 -29.01 -46.78
C LEU A 196 -44.27 -28.06 -46.45
N CYS A 197 -43.07 -28.61 -46.37
CA CYS A 197 -41.83 -27.88 -46.15
C CYS A 197 -41.08 -27.74 -47.48
N ILE A 198 -40.64 -26.52 -47.81
CA ILE A 198 -39.78 -26.26 -48.97
C ILE A 198 -38.47 -25.66 -48.47
N SER A 199 -37.35 -26.31 -48.79
CA SER A 199 -36.00 -25.84 -48.47
C SER A 199 -35.11 -25.88 -49.70
N ALA A 200 -34.11 -25.01 -49.80
CA ALA A 200 -33.10 -25.12 -50.85
C ALA A 200 -32.20 -26.36 -50.61
N ASP A 201 -31.92 -27.13 -51.65
CA ASP A 201 -31.13 -28.37 -51.59
C ASP A 201 -29.62 -28.09 -51.50
N LYS A 202 -29.15 -26.98 -52.10
CA LYS A 202 -27.74 -26.55 -52.09
C LYS A 202 -27.62 -25.09 -51.67
N LEU A 203 -27.15 -24.87 -50.45
CA LEU A 203 -26.81 -23.57 -49.89
C LEU A 203 -25.29 -23.50 -49.60
N PRO A 204 -24.63 -22.33 -49.72
CA PRO A 204 -25.19 -21.08 -50.19
C PRO A 204 -25.42 -21.01 -51.71
N ALA A 205 -26.47 -20.30 -52.14
CA ALA A 205 -26.81 -20.12 -53.54
C ALA A 205 -26.70 -18.66 -53.98
N GLU A 206 -26.12 -18.39 -55.16
CA GLU A 206 -26.00 -17.02 -55.68
C GLU A 206 -27.36 -16.45 -56.10
N LEU A 207 -27.70 -15.26 -55.59
CA LEU A 207 -28.90 -14.53 -55.96
C LEU A 207 -28.57 -13.35 -56.89
N PRO A 208 -29.38 -13.09 -57.93
CA PRO A 208 -29.19 -11.96 -58.83
C PRO A 208 -29.55 -10.61 -58.18
N SER A 209 -30.64 -10.54 -57.41
CA SER A 209 -31.02 -9.36 -56.63
C SER A 209 -31.91 -9.75 -55.43
N LEU A 210 -31.93 -8.92 -54.39
CA LEU A 210 -32.81 -9.12 -53.23
C LEU A 210 -34.28 -8.85 -53.61
N GLU A 211 -34.52 -7.86 -54.48
CA GLU A 211 -35.84 -7.46 -54.97
C GLU A 211 -36.51 -8.58 -55.78
N ASP A 212 -35.80 -9.18 -56.74
CA ASP A 212 -36.32 -10.30 -57.54
C ASP A 212 -36.61 -11.53 -56.65
N PHE A 213 -35.78 -11.76 -55.64
CA PHE A 213 -35.97 -12.85 -54.70
C PHE A 213 -37.20 -12.64 -53.79
N GLY A 214 -37.37 -11.43 -53.25
CA GLY A 214 -38.58 -11.07 -52.49
C GLY A 214 -39.85 -11.11 -53.34
N GLY A 215 -39.75 -10.71 -54.61
CA GLY A 215 -40.83 -10.77 -55.59
C GLY A 215 -41.43 -12.16 -55.80
N LEU A 216 -40.63 -13.24 -55.68
CA LEU A 216 -41.11 -14.63 -55.78
C LEU A 216 -42.18 -14.98 -54.73
N PHE A 217 -42.12 -14.34 -53.56
CA PHE A 217 -43.03 -14.57 -52.45
C PHE A 217 -44.03 -13.43 -52.25
N GLY A 218 -44.06 -12.46 -53.18
CA GLY A 218 -44.90 -11.27 -53.08
C GLY A 218 -44.48 -10.31 -51.97
N LEU A 219 -43.19 -10.27 -51.61
CA LEU A 219 -42.61 -9.33 -50.66
C LEU A 219 -42.12 -8.08 -51.39
N LYS A 220 -42.57 -6.90 -50.94
CA LYS A 220 -42.08 -5.61 -51.42
C LYS A 220 -40.88 -5.15 -50.59
N LEU A 221 -39.72 -5.74 -50.86
CA LEU A 221 -38.50 -5.45 -50.10
C LEU A 221 -37.97 -4.02 -50.33
N ASP A 222 -38.38 -3.38 -51.43
CA ASP A 222 -38.15 -1.98 -51.77
C ASP A 222 -38.88 -0.97 -50.84
N GLU A 223 -40.08 -1.33 -50.38
CA GLU A 223 -40.82 -0.53 -49.37
C GLU A 223 -40.30 -0.80 -47.95
N LEU A 224 -39.62 -1.93 -47.73
CA LEU A 224 -39.14 -2.38 -46.44
C LEU A 224 -37.73 -1.87 -46.12
N LEU A 225 -36.74 -2.08 -46.98
CA LEU A 225 -35.31 -1.81 -46.72
C LEU A 225 -34.83 -0.44 -47.25
N PRO A 226 -33.76 0.16 -46.67
CA PRO A 226 -33.10 1.34 -47.24
C PRO A 226 -32.49 1.08 -48.63
N ASP A 227 -32.53 2.08 -49.51
CA ASP A 227 -31.97 2.03 -50.88
C ASP A 227 -30.50 1.57 -50.91
N GLU A 228 -29.72 1.94 -49.89
CA GLU A 228 -28.31 1.57 -49.78
C GLU A 228 -28.09 0.07 -49.53
N ILE A 229 -29.04 -0.61 -48.89
CA ILE A 229 -28.99 -2.06 -48.66
C ILE A 229 -29.44 -2.81 -49.92
N LEU A 230 -30.45 -2.29 -50.62
CA LEU A 230 -30.97 -2.87 -51.86
C LEU A 230 -29.95 -2.81 -53.02
N ALA A 231 -29.06 -1.81 -53.00
CA ALA A 231 -28.03 -1.60 -54.02
C ALA A 231 -26.78 -2.50 -53.87
N LEU A 232 -26.70 -3.33 -52.82
CA LEU A 232 -25.53 -4.16 -52.54
C LEU A 232 -25.48 -5.42 -53.45
N GLY A 233 -24.31 -5.67 -54.05
CA GLY A 233 -24.09 -6.76 -55.00
C GLY A 233 -23.46 -8.03 -54.41
N GLY A 234 -23.50 -9.12 -55.20
CA GLY A 234 -22.88 -10.41 -54.86
C GLY A 234 -23.52 -11.09 -53.65
N LEU A 235 -24.84 -11.21 -53.72
CA LEU A 235 -25.72 -11.77 -52.69
C LEU A 235 -25.69 -13.30 -52.74
N LYS A 236 -25.57 -13.94 -51.57
CA LYS A 236 -25.61 -15.39 -51.42
C LYS A 236 -26.69 -15.77 -50.41
N LEU A 237 -27.68 -16.54 -50.85
CA LEU A 237 -28.70 -17.12 -50.00
C LEU A 237 -28.06 -18.20 -49.12
N GLU A 238 -27.97 -17.97 -47.81
CA GLU A 238 -27.40 -18.92 -46.84
C GLU A 238 -28.46 -19.85 -46.26
N ARG A 239 -29.70 -19.39 -46.16
CA ARG A 239 -30.82 -20.15 -45.63
C ARG A 239 -32.10 -19.82 -46.36
N LEU A 240 -32.93 -20.85 -46.61
CA LEU A 240 -34.29 -20.71 -47.10
C LEU A 240 -35.16 -21.83 -46.54
N LEU A 241 -36.23 -21.43 -45.86
CA LEU A 241 -37.25 -22.32 -45.32
C LEU A 241 -38.64 -21.72 -45.58
N LEU A 242 -39.49 -22.50 -46.25
CA LEU A 242 -40.91 -22.22 -46.45
C LEU A 242 -41.74 -23.31 -45.79
N LEU A 243 -42.72 -22.93 -44.99
CA LEU A 243 -43.71 -23.84 -44.41
C LEU A 243 -45.10 -23.47 -44.92
N LEU A 244 -45.78 -24.45 -45.52
CA LEU A 244 -47.13 -24.35 -46.08
C LEU A 244 -48.05 -25.41 -45.44
N PRO A 245 -49.34 -25.14 -45.25
CA PRO A 245 -50.34 -26.15 -44.91
C PRO A 245 -50.67 -27.04 -46.13
N ALA A 246 -51.28 -28.21 -45.91
CA ALA A 246 -51.63 -29.17 -46.98
C ALA A 246 -52.45 -28.59 -48.16
N GLY A 247 -53.20 -27.51 -47.93
CA GLY A 247 -53.95 -26.78 -48.95
C GLY A 247 -53.11 -25.84 -49.83
N LEU A 248 -51.78 -25.78 -49.66
CA LEU A 248 -50.84 -24.88 -50.35
C LEU A 248 -51.11 -23.37 -50.15
N TRP A 249 -52.00 -23.02 -49.19
CA TRP A 249 -52.39 -21.65 -48.88
C TRP A 249 -53.04 -21.55 -47.49
N PRO A 250 -52.84 -20.45 -46.72
CA PRO A 250 -51.81 -19.41 -46.86
C PRO A 250 -50.43 -19.87 -46.37
N LEU A 251 -49.37 -19.04 -46.51
CA LEU A 251 -48.01 -19.40 -46.09
C LEU A 251 -47.88 -19.31 -44.56
N ASP A 252 -47.53 -20.41 -43.91
CA ASP A 252 -47.43 -20.46 -42.45
C ASP A 252 -46.16 -19.74 -41.95
N ARG A 253 -45.03 -19.92 -42.65
CA ARG A 253 -43.75 -19.27 -42.32
C ARG A 253 -42.81 -19.18 -43.52
N LEU A 254 -42.08 -18.07 -43.62
CA LEU A 254 -40.99 -17.84 -44.57
C LEU A 254 -39.76 -17.31 -43.82
N GLU A 255 -38.68 -18.08 -43.81
CA GLU A 255 -37.40 -17.68 -43.25
C GLU A 255 -36.33 -17.73 -44.34
N PHE A 256 -35.59 -16.65 -44.54
CA PHE A 256 -34.42 -16.65 -45.42
C PHE A 256 -33.31 -15.72 -44.93
N SER A 257 -32.05 -16.06 -45.20
CA SER A 257 -30.91 -15.18 -44.91
C SER A 257 -29.99 -15.06 -46.10
N VAL A 258 -29.42 -13.86 -46.28
CA VAL A 258 -28.56 -13.53 -47.40
C VAL A 258 -27.28 -12.89 -46.86
N THR A 259 -26.13 -13.44 -47.26
CA THR A 259 -24.81 -12.83 -47.06
C THR A 259 -24.44 -11.97 -48.26
N MET A 260 -23.72 -10.88 -48.01
CA MET A 260 -23.36 -9.88 -49.02
C MET A 260 -21.84 -9.83 -49.14
N THR A 261 -21.31 -9.62 -50.36
CA THR A 261 -19.85 -9.45 -50.54
C THR A 261 -19.39 -8.01 -50.29
N GLY A 262 -20.28 -7.02 -50.39
CA GLY A 262 -20.04 -5.66 -49.94
C GLY A 262 -20.39 -5.48 -48.45
N THR A 263 -19.70 -4.57 -47.76
CA THR A 263 -20.03 -4.18 -46.38
C THR A 263 -20.78 -2.86 -46.33
N PHE A 264 -21.88 -2.80 -45.57
CA PHE A 264 -22.61 -1.56 -45.32
C PHE A 264 -22.06 -0.89 -44.05
N ARG A 265 -21.51 0.33 -44.20
CA ARG A 265 -20.89 1.08 -43.09
C ARG A 265 -21.94 1.87 -42.32
N LEU A 266 -22.11 1.58 -41.04
CA LEU A 266 -22.98 2.34 -40.14
C LEU A 266 -22.26 3.63 -39.69
N MET A 267 -22.94 4.78 -39.74
CA MET A 267 -22.40 6.13 -39.45
C MET A 267 -21.16 6.59 -40.25
N GLY A 268 -20.73 5.84 -41.27
CA GLY A 268 -19.47 6.09 -41.98
C GLY A 268 -18.21 5.68 -41.20
N ILE A 269 -18.36 4.93 -40.10
CA ILE A 269 -17.25 4.42 -39.28
C ILE A 269 -16.71 3.13 -39.92
N GLU A 270 -15.39 3.04 -40.14
CA GLU A 270 -14.80 1.93 -40.91
C GLU A 270 -14.89 0.57 -40.20
N SER A 271 -14.89 0.58 -38.86
CA SER A 271 -14.98 -0.59 -37.99
C SER A 271 -16.40 -1.13 -37.79
N LEU A 272 -17.44 -0.42 -38.27
CA LEU A 272 -18.84 -0.73 -38.01
C LEU A 272 -19.54 -1.17 -39.32
N THR A 273 -19.39 -2.45 -39.68
CA THR A 273 -19.86 -3.01 -40.95
C THR A 273 -20.95 -4.05 -40.80
N LEU A 274 -21.98 -4.01 -41.65
CA LEU A 274 -22.98 -5.06 -41.80
C LEU A 274 -22.61 -5.97 -42.99
N SER A 275 -22.56 -7.30 -42.80
CA SER A 275 -22.17 -8.28 -43.84
C SER A 275 -23.18 -9.41 -44.10
N GLU A 276 -24.15 -9.62 -43.22
CA GLU A 276 -25.24 -10.58 -43.37
C GLU A 276 -26.58 -9.89 -43.05
N ILE A 277 -27.67 -10.35 -43.67
CA ILE A 277 -29.03 -9.89 -43.36
C ILE A 277 -29.96 -11.10 -43.34
N GLY A 278 -30.70 -11.28 -42.23
CA GLY A 278 -31.70 -12.32 -42.06
C GLY A 278 -33.12 -11.76 -42.12
N PHE A 279 -34.05 -12.57 -42.62
CA PHE A 279 -35.47 -12.25 -42.73
C PHE A 279 -36.29 -13.43 -42.19
N ASP A 280 -37.21 -13.16 -41.28
CA ASP A 280 -38.17 -14.14 -40.74
C ASP A 280 -39.58 -13.55 -40.79
N PHE A 281 -40.49 -14.23 -41.46
CA PHE A 281 -41.88 -13.83 -41.67
C PHE A 281 -42.80 -14.95 -41.19
N ASP A 282 -43.55 -14.71 -40.11
CA ASP A 282 -44.53 -15.65 -39.57
C ASP A 282 -45.97 -15.28 -40.01
N GLY A 283 -46.71 -16.26 -40.52
CA GLY A 283 -48.14 -16.15 -40.85
C GLY A 283 -48.47 -15.26 -42.06
N TYR A 284 -47.65 -15.29 -43.11
CA TYR A 284 -47.78 -14.42 -44.27
C TYR A 284 -48.87 -14.87 -45.26
N ALA A 285 -49.84 -14.01 -45.57
CA ALA A 285 -50.77 -14.23 -46.67
C ALA A 285 -50.27 -13.53 -47.93
N VAL A 286 -50.02 -14.26 -49.03
CA VAL A 286 -49.51 -13.63 -50.27
C VAL A 286 -50.52 -12.58 -50.76
N GLY A 287 -50.10 -11.30 -50.85
CA GLY A 287 -50.97 -10.19 -51.24
C GLY A 287 -51.96 -9.69 -50.17
N GLY A 288 -51.87 -10.15 -48.92
CA GLY A 288 -52.65 -9.64 -47.78
C GLY A 288 -51.86 -8.64 -46.93
N LYS A 289 -52.52 -7.61 -46.41
CA LYS A 289 -51.93 -6.71 -45.39
C LYS A 289 -52.04 -7.35 -44.00
N GLY A 290 -50.89 -7.63 -43.38
CA GLY A 290 -50.79 -7.96 -41.97
C GLY A 290 -50.43 -9.42 -41.69
N GLY A 291 -49.12 -9.70 -41.69
CA GLY A 291 -48.50 -10.79 -40.92
C GLY A 291 -47.47 -10.13 -39.97
N GLY A 292 -47.21 -10.71 -38.80
CA GLY A 292 -46.29 -10.12 -37.82
C GLY A 292 -44.87 -10.02 -38.39
N GLU A 293 -44.41 -8.81 -38.68
CA GLU A 293 -43.07 -8.57 -39.23
C GLU A 293 -42.05 -8.51 -38.09
N SER A 294 -41.22 -9.54 -37.92
CA SER A 294 -39.98 -9.45 -37.15
C SER A 294 -38.80 -9.51 -38.10
N LEU A 295 -38.31 -8.35 -38.56
CA LEU A 295 -37.09 -8.30 -39.35
C LEU A 295 -35.88 -8.47 -38.43
N GLN A 296 -35.09 -9.53 -38.62
CA GLN A 296 -33.86 -9.76 -37.84
C GLN A 296 -32.60 -9.53 -38.70
N ILE A 297 -32.11 -8.29 -38.72
CA ILE A 297 -30.88 -7.95 -39.45
C ILE A 297 -29.63 -8.44 -38.68
N ARG A 298 -28.98 -9.50 -39.16
CA ARG A 298 -27.78 -10.09 -38.53
C ARG A 298 -26.48 -9.42 -38.96
N GLY A 299 -26.02 -8.42 -38.23
CA GLY A 299 -24.73 -7.77 -38.50
C GLY A 299 -23.51 -8.55 -38.02
N LYS A 300 -22.32 -8.22 -38.57
CA LYS A 300 -21.02 -8.65 -38.07
C LYS A 300 -20.23 -7.43 -37.59
N LEU A 301 -20.30 -7.13 -36.30
CA LEU A 301 -19.45 -6.11 -35.70
C LEU A 301 -18.08 -6.72 -35.37
N SER A 302 -17.15 -6.75 -36.33
CA SER A 302 -15.85 -7.41 -36.15
C SER A 302 -14.89 -6.59 -35.29
N TYR A 303 -14.66 -7.03 -34.05
CA TYR A 303 -13.51 -6.67 -33.21
C TYR A 303 -13.04 -7.93 -32.46
N GLU A 304 -11.76 -8.31 -32.62
CA GLU A 304 -11.16 -9.53 -32.01
C GLU A 304 -11.94 -10.85 -32.24
N GLU A 305 -12.38 -11.09 -33.48
CA GLU A 305 -13.00 -12.36 -33.94
C GLU A 305 -14.44 -12.66 -33.45
N GLU A 306 -15.11 -11.74 -32.74
CA GLU A 306 -16.49 -11.95 -32.27
C GLU A 306 -17.54 -11.24 -33.16
N ASP A 307 -18.71 -11.88 -33.34
CA ASP A 307 -19.80 -11.41 -34.20
C ASP A 307 -20.99 -10.92 -33.32
N LEU A 308 -21.36 -9.63 -33.41
CA LEU A 308 -22.51 -9.05 -32.70
C LEU A 308 -23.82 -9.19 -33.47
N TYR A 309 -24.76 -9.97 -32.93
CA TYR A 309 -26.12 -10.06 -33.47
C TYR A 309 -26.94 -8.83 -33.09
N LEU A 310 -27.26 -8.00 -34.09
CA LEU A 310 -28.20 -6.89 -33.94
C LEU A 310 -29.62 -7.36 -34.24
N SER A 311 -30.60 -6.74 -33.59
CA SER A 311 -32.01 -6.79 -33.95
C SER A 311 -32.39 -5.41 -34.45
N ALA A 312 -33.22 -5.32 -35.49
CA ALA A 312 -33.59 -4.04 -36.09
C ALA A 312 -35.10 -3.88 -36.08
N LEU A 313 -35.59 -2.75 -35.55
CA LEU A 313 -37.01 -2.44 -35.51
C LEU A 313 -37.28 -1.17 -36.34
N LYS A 314 -38.19 -1.29 -37.30
CA LYS A 314 -38.67 -0.16 -38.10
C LYS A 314 -39.78 0.55 -37.33
N TYR A 315 -39.67 1.87 -37.17
CA TYR A 315 -40.66 2.66 -36.43
C TYR A 315 -41.25 3.84 -37.23
N GLY A 316 -40.83 4.02 -38.48
CA GLY A 316 -41.35 5.06 -39.38
C GLY A 316 -41.03 4.77 -40.85
N GLU A 317 -41.30 5.75 -41.72
CA GLU A 317 -40.97 5.67 -43.15
C GLU A 317 -39.48 6.02 -43.41
N GLY A 318 -38.92 5.51 -44.51
CA GLY A 318 -37.53 5.75 -44.92
C GLY A 318 -36.49 5.19 -43.93
N ASN A 319 -35.54 6.04 -43.51
CA ASN A 319 -34.38 5.68 -42.67
C ASN A 319 -34.70 5.54 -41.16
N SER A 320 -35.97 5.40 -40.79
CA SER A 320 -36.43 5.33 -39.38
C SER A 320 -36.25 3.92 -38.79
N TRP A 321 -35.00 3.51 -38.67
CA TRP A 321 -34.57 2.21 -38.15
C TRP A 321 -33.82 2.36 -36.84
N ARG A 322 -34.18 1.54 -35.85
CA ARG A 322 -33.40 1.37 -34.62
C ARG A 322 -32.80 -0.02 -34.58
N PHE A 323 -31.48 -0.09 -34.52
CA PHE A 323 -30.72 -1.32 -34.37
C PHE A 323 -30.30 -1.45 -32.91
N SER A 324 -30.71 -2.52 -32.26
CA SER A 324 -30.37 -2.80 -30.86
C SER A 324 -29.81 -4.21 -30.74
N GLY A 325 -28.71 -4.38 -30.01
CA GLY A 325 -28.10 -5.68 -29.73
C GLY A 325 -27.53 -5.73 -28.34
N VAL A 326 -27.51 -6.93 -27.74
CA VAL A 326 -26.89 -7.18 -26.44
C VAL A 326 -25.97 -8.38 -26.59
N PHE A 327 -24.74 -8.26 -26.10
CA PHE A 327 -23.86 -9.42 -25.98
C PHE A 327 -23.31 -9.55 -24.55
N TYR A 328 -23.16 -10.80 -24.12
CA TYR A 328 -22.60 -11.18 -22.84
C TYR A 328 -21.19 -11.67 -23.07
N ASN A 329 -20.18 -11.02 -22.49
CA ASN A 329 -18.81 -11.50 -22.58
C ASN A 329 -18.25 -11.85 -21.20
N GLY A 330 -17.63 -13.02 -21.10
CA GLY A 330 -16.83 -13.45 -19.95
C GLY A 330 -15.37 -13.01 -20.01
N LYS A 331 -14.93 -12.40 -21.12
CA LYS A 331 -13.59 -11.80 -21.32
C LYS A 331 -13.61 -10.28 -21.16
N GLU A 332 -12.47 -9.71 -20.77
CA GLU A 332 -12.29 -8.31 -20.37
C GLU A 332 -12.43 -7.31 -21.54
N PHE A 333 -13.65 -6.93 -21.92
CA PHE A 333 -13.86 -5.72 -22.71
C PHE A 333 -13.72 -4.47 -21.82
N GLY A 334 -12.85 -3.54 -22.19
CA GLY A 334 -12.63 -2.26 -21.49
C GLY A 334 -13.16 -1.04 -22.25
N LEU A 335 -13.23 0.11 -21.56
CA LEU A 335 -13.68 1.40 -22.13
C LEU A 335 -12.92 1.74 -23.43
N MET A 336 -11.61 1.49 -23.45
CA MET A 336 -10.75 1.84 -24.58
C MET A 336 -11.02 1.01 -25.84
N SER A 337 -11.44 -0.25 -25.69
CA SER A 337 -11.85 -1.08 -26.83
C SER A 337 -13.12 -0.54 -27.48
N LEU A 338 -14.08 -0.07 -26.66
CA LEU A 338 -15.31 0.58 -27.14
C LEU A 338 -15.04 1.98 -27.71
N TRP A 339 -14.11 2.73 -27.13
CA TRP A 339 -13.67 4.03 -27.65
C TRP A 339 -13.03 3.90 -29.04
N ASN A 340 -12.14 2.92 -29.21
CA ASN A 340 -11.48 2.63 -30.48
C ASN A 340 -12.47 2.10 -31.52
N LEU A 341 -13.50 1.35 -31.12
CA LEU A 341 -14.57 0.89 -32.03
C LEU A 341 -15.22 2.05 -32.79
N LEU A 342 -15.36 3.22 -32.17
CA LEU A 342 -15.96 4.40 -32.78
C LEU A 342 -14.99 5.24 -33.61
N SER A 343 -13.72 4.83 -33.75
CA SER A 343 -12.65 5.60 -34.42
C SER A 343 -12.51 7.04 -33.91
N VAL A 344 -12.83 7.26 -32.63
CA VAL A 344 -12.63 8.56 -31.96
C VAL A 344 -11.12 8.75 -31.78
N GLY A 345 -10.62 9.99 -31.91
CA GLY A 345 -9.19 10.30 -31.71
C GLY A 345 -8.66 9.90 -30.31
N GLU A 346 -7.45 10.32 -29.95
CA GLU A 346 -6.87 9.93 -28.65
C GLU A 346 -7.81 10.28 -27.47
N ALA A 347 -8.15 9.26 -26.66
CA ALA A 347 -8.90 9.44 -25.43
C ALA A 347 -8.08 10.27 -24.42
N PRO A 348 -8.73 11.06 -23.55
CA PRO A 348 -8.08 11.65 -22.37
C PRO A 348 -7.43 10.59 -21.49
N ASP A 349 -6.29 10.89 -20.88
CA ASP A 349 -5.50 9.92 -20.09
C ASP A 349 -6.30 9.32 -18.91
N ILE A 350 -7.15 10.12 -18.25
CA ILE A 350 -8.04 9.64 -17.17
C ILE A 350 -9.06 8.59 -17.64
N LEU A 351 -9.48 8.60 -18.92
CA LEU A 351 -10.33 7.54 -19.48
C LEU A 351 -9.52 6.29 -19.84
N LYS A 352 -8.25 6.44 -20.24
CA LYS A 352 -7.34 5.31 -20.50
C LYS A 352 -7.06 4.50 -19.24
N ALA A 353 -7.07 5.16 -18.08
CA ALA A 353 -6.88 4.54 -16.78
C ALA A 353 -8.04 3.62 -16.35
N ILE A 354 -9.20 3.70 -17.00
CA ILE A 354 -10.39 2.90 -16.67
C ILE A 354 -10.27 1.50 -17.28
N GLY A 355 -9.73 0.57 -16.49
CA GLY A 355 -9.38 -0.80 -16.88
C GLY A 355 -10.43 -1.87 -16.52
N VAL A 356 -11.67 -1.48 -16.21
CA VAL A 356 -12.64 -2.39 -15.60
C VAL A 356 -13.32 -3.28 -16.65
N PRO A 357 -13.40 -4.61 -16.44
CA PRO A 357 -14.02 -5.53 -17.39
C PRO A 357 -15.55 -5.42 -17.37
N VAL A 358 -16.14 -5.22 -18.55
CA VAL A 358 -17.59 -5.14 -18.73
C VAL A 358 -18.21 -6.53 -18.84
N TYR A 359 -19.38 -6.74 -18.21
CA TYR A 359 -20.09 -8.02 -18.21
C TYR A 359 -21.17 -8.12 -19.30
N THR A 360 -21.88 -7.02 -19.54
CA THR A 360 -22.94 -6.95 -20.55
C THR A 360 -22.81 -5.64 -21.30
N VAL A 361 -22.79 -5.70 -22.63
CA VAL A 361 -22.79 -4.53 -23.49
C VAL A 361 -24.08 -4.53 -24.31
N SER A 362 -24.80 -3.42 -24.26
CA SER A 362 -25.86 -3.08 -25.19
C SER A 362 -25.38 -2.02 -26.17
N VAL A 363 -25.74 -2.20 -27.42
CA VAL A 363 -25.50 -1.25 -28.50
C VAL A 363 -26.86 -0.87 -29.05
N ASP A 364 -27.11 0.43 -29.17
CA ASP A 364 -28.31 1.00 -29.80
C ASP A 364 -27.88 2.03 -30.86
N TYR A 365 -28.39 1.88 -32.07
CA TYR A 365 -28.14 2.79 -33.17
C TYR A 365 -29.46 3.21 -33.80
N ASP A 366 -29.77 4.50 -33.73
CA ASP A 366 -30.95 5.09 -34.36
C ASP A 366 -30.52 5.78 -35.66
N MET A 367 -30.81 5.12 -36.79
CA MET A 367 -30.43 5.57 -38.13
C MET A 367 -31.15 6.85 -38.55
N GLY A 368 -32.41 7.03 -38.14
CA GLY A 368 -33.18 8.24 -38.46
C GLY A 368 -32.69 9.46 -37.69
N GLN A 369 -32.17 9.21 -36.48
CA GLN A 369 -31.60 10.22 -35.58
C GLN A 369 -30.07 10.36 -35.74
N ASN A 370 -29.39 9.52 -36.52
CA ASN A 370 -27.92 9.47 -36.63
C ASN A 370 -27.20 9.47 -35.26
N GLN A 371 -27.76 8.73 -34.30
CA GLN A 371 -27.27 8.64 -32.93
C GLN A 371 -26.88 7.21 -32.60
N PHE A 372 -25.71 7.04 -31.98
CA PHE A 372 -25.20 5.75 -31.55
C PHE A 372 -24.89 5.79 -30.07
N ALA A 373 -25.41 4.82 -29.34
CA ALA A 373 -25.22 4.68 -27.91
C ALA A 373 -24.73 3.26 -27.60
N VAL A 374 -23.65 3.18 -26.84
CA VAL A 374 -23.17 1.96 -26.21
C VAL A 374 -23.36 2.11 -24.72
N ARG A 375 -24.03 1.15 -24.10
CA ARG A 375 -24.13 1.06 -22.64
C ARG A 375 -23.60 -0.28 -22.18
N ALA A 376 -22.75 -0.23 -21.19
CA ALA A 376 -21.98 -1.33 -20.68
C ALA A 376 -22.21 -1.42 -19.18
N TRP A 377 -22.67 -2.58 -18.69
CA TRP A 377 -22.87 -2.81 -17.27
C TRP A 377 -21.74 -3.69 -16.72
N PHE A 378 -21.23 -3.26 -15.57
CA PHE A 378 -20.28 -4.03 -14.79
C PHE A 378 -21.03 -5.01 -13.87
N ARG A 379 -20.32 -5.99 -13.28
CA ARG A 379 -20.94 -6.95 -12.35
C ARG A 379 -21.45 -6.34 -11.03
N ASN A 380 -21.04 -5.11 -10.72
CA ASN A 380 -21.35 -4.39 -9.48
C ASN A 380 -22.32 -3.22 -9.72
N ASP A 381 -23.20 -3.34 -10.71
CA ASP A 381 -24.21 -2.36 -11.12
C ASP A 381 -23.69 -1.00 -11.62
N ASN A 382 -22.37 -0.79 -11.62
CA ASN A 382 -21.77 0.37 -12.29
C ASN A 382 -22.19 0.36 -13.77
N GLU A 383 -22.32 1.54 -14.36
CA GLU A 383 -22.67 1.70 -15.79
C GLU A 383 -21.59 2.53 -16.47
N LEU A 384 -21.11 2.04 -17.60
CA LEU A 384 -20.29 2.76 -18.55
C LEU A 384 -21.17 3.09 -19.75
N PHE A 385 -21.16 4.34 -20.18
CA PHE A 385 -21.86 4.75 -21.38
C PHE A 385 -20.91 5.48 -22.33
N LEU A 386 -21.15 5.29 -23.62
CA LEU A 386 -20.46 5.96 -24.72
C LEU A 386 -21.49 6.30 -25.78
N GLU A 387 -21.74 7.58 -25.98
CA GLU A 387 -22.72 8.11 -26.94
C GLU A 387 -22.00 8.98 -27.97
N ALA A 388 -22.38 8.80 -29.23
CA ALA A 388 -21.92 9.60 -30.36
C ALA A 388 -23.13 10.22 -31.07
N ASP A 389 -23.15 11.56 -31.16
CA ASP A 389 -24.16 12.28 -31.94
C ASP A 389 -23.57 12.70 -33.30
N GLY A 390 -24.01 12.01 -34.35
CA GLY A 390 -23.56 12.25 -35.72
C GLY A 390 -24.21 13.46 -36.39
N ARG A 391 -25.16 14.17 -35.74
CA ARG A 391 -25.75 15.40 -36.30
C ARG A 391 -24.85 16.61 -36.14
N GLU A 392 -24.01 16.61 -35.11
CA GLU A 392 -23.04 17.68 -34.84
C GLU A 392 -21.75 17.42 -35.63
N ARG A 393 -21.15 18.49 -36.18
CA ARG A 393 -19.87 18.39 -36.92
C ARG A 393 -18.84 19.37 -36.32
N PRO A 394 -17.69 18.88 -35.81
CA PRO A 394 -17.29 17.47 -35.68
C PRO A 394 -18.21 16.69 -34.73
N VAL A 395 -18.28 15.36 -34.91
CA VAL A 395 -19.10 14.44 -34.10
C VAL A 395 -18.80 14.67 -32.63
N THR A 396 -19.85 14.89 -31.82
CA THR A 396 -19.68 15.07 -30.38
C THR A 396 -19.79 13.72 -29.67
N PHE A 397 -18.83 13.46 -28.80
CA PHE A 397 -18.74 12.24 -28.02
C PHE A 397 -19.01 12.56 -26.56
N ARG A 398 -19.84 11.73 -25.94
CA ARG A 398 -20.06 11.69 -24.50
C ARG A 398 -19.67 10.33 -23.99
N ALA A 399 -18.78 10.29 -23.02
CA ALA A 399 -18.42 9.05 -22.35
C ALA A 399 -18.50 9.26 -20.86
N GLY A 400 -18.91 8.24 -20.12
CA GLY A 400 -18.86 8.34 -18.68
C GLY A 400 -18.98 7.03 -17.98
N VAL A 401 -18.59 7.05 -16.71
CA VAL A 401 -18.75 5.94 -15.79
C VAL A 401 -19.55 6.44 -14.60
N SER A 402 -20.67 5.76 -14.32
CA SER A 402 -21.49 5.94 -13.14
C SER A 402 -21.16 4.84 -12.14
N LEU A 403 -20.82 5.24 -10.91
CA LEU A 403 -20.50 4.33 -9.81
C LEU A 403 -21.77 4.08 -8.98
N ALA A 404 -22.15 2.82 -8.83
CA ALA A 404 -23.48 2.38 -8.40
C ALA A 404 -23.51 1.62 -7.06
N PRO A 405 -22.66 1.96 -6.09
CA PRO A 405 -23.28 2.11 -4.78
C PRO A 405 -23.10 3.48 -4.16
N GLU A 406 -24.16 3.84 -3.45
CA GLU A 406 -24.18 4.88 -2.43
C GLU A 406 -23.04 4.69 -1.44
N ILE A 407 -22.15 5.66 -1.32
CA ILE A 407 -21.03 5.60 -0.37
C ILE A 407 -21.47 6.30 0.91
N ARG A 408 -21.92 5.49 1.87
CA ARG A 408 -22.29 5.97 3.20
C ARG A 408 -21.03 6.26 4.01
N LEU A 409 -20.96 7.45 4.61
CA LEU A 409 -19.83 7.82 5.45
C LEU A 409 -19.77 6.98 6.74
N SER A 410 -20.90 6.39 7.18
CA SER A 410 -20.93 5.43 8.29
C SER A 410 -20.18 4.14 8.01
N SER A 411 -19.96 3.78 6.74
CA SER A 411 -19.23 2.57 6.35
C SER A 411 -17.71 2.74 6.35
N LEU A 412 -17.18 3.92 6.72
CA LEU A 412 -15.73 4.14 6.81
C LEU A 412 -15.14 3.40 8.04
N PRO A 413 -13.93 2.81 7.92
CA PRO A 413 -13.38 1.90 8.93
C PRO A 413 -13.23 2.48 10.34
N VAL A 414 -13.07 3.80 10.45
CA VAL A 414 -12.85 4.50 11.72
C VAL A 414 -14.17 4.88 12.41
N ILE A 415 -15.27 4.98 11.64
CA ILE A 415 -16.57 5.46 12.11
C ILE A 415 -17.42 4.29 12.66
N GLY A 416 -17.31 3.10 12.06
CA GLY A 416 -17.92 1.85 12.54
C GLY A 416 -19.46 1.86 12.59
N GLU A 417 -20.03 0.70 12.96
CA GLU A 417 -21.50 0.50 13.03
C GLU A 417 -22.19 1.32 14.14
N SER A 418 -21.42 1.89 15.08
CA SER A 418 -21.96 2.55 16.27
C SER A 418 -22.39 4.02 16.04
N MET A 419 -22.09 4.60 14.86
CA MET A 419 -22.36 6.00 14.54
C MET A 419 -23.50 6.14 13.51
N HIS A 420 -24.69 5.62 13.83
CA HIS A 420 -25.91 5.73 13.00
C HIS A 420 -26.30 7.16 12.59
N ALA A 421 -25.81 8.18 13.31
CA ALA A 421 -26.00 9.58 12.94
C ALA A 421 -25.43 9.92 11.54
N LEU A 422 -24.49 9.11 11.03
CA LEU A 422 -23.89 9.23 9.70
C LEU A 422 -24.59 8.41 8.62
N ASP A 423 -25.59 7.58 8.95
CA ASP A 423 -26.30 6.76 7.96
C ASP A 423 -27.09 7.61 6.96
N GLY A 424 -27.49 8.82 7.35
CA GLY A 424 -28.13 9.80 6.47
C GLY A 424 -27.15 10.64 5.65
N LEU A 425 -25.83 10.42 5.81
CA LEU A 425 -24.76 11.15 5.15
C LEU A 425 -24.04 10.26 4.15
N PHE A 426 -24.32 10.46 2.87
CA PHE A 426 -23.83 9.58 1.82
C PHE A 426 -23.59 10.31 0.50
N LEU A 427 -22.58 9.85 -0.23
CA LEU A 427 -22.34 10.27 -1.59
C LEU A 427 -23.15 9.38 -2.54
N ASN A 428 -23.90 10.02 -3.44
CA ASN A 428 -24.71 9.33 -4.44
C ASN A 428 -24.52 9.96 -5.82
N GLY A 429 -24.76 9.17 -6.86
CA GLY A 429 -24.70 9.60 -8.26
C GLY A 429 -23.31 10.06 -8.68
N ILE A 430 -22.26 9.41 -8.15
CA ILE A 430 -20.88 9.73 -8.52
C ILE A 430 -20.68 9.31 -9.98
N SER A 431 -20.46 10.28 -10.85
CA SER A 431 -20.27 10.04 -12.28
C SER A 431 -19.06 10.80 -12.81
N LEU A 432 -18.16 10.09 -13.46
CA LEU A 432 -17.10 10.68 -14.27
C LEU A 432 -17.64 10.86 -15.69
N LEU A 433 -17.70 12.09 -16.18
CA LEU A 433 -18.30 12.45 -17.46
C LEU A 433 -17.24 13.16 -18.32
N TYR A 434 -17.04 12.67 -19.53
CA TYR A 434 -16.30 13.33 -20.59
C TYR A 434 -17.27 13.80 -21.67
N GLN A 435 -17.09 15.04 -22.12
CA GLN A 435 -17.78 15.55 -23.30
C GLN A 435 -16.81 16.38 -24.14
N THR A 436 -16.88 16.19 -25.46
CA THR A 436 -16.06 16.91 -26.43
C THR A 436 -16.26 18.43 -26.27
N GLY A 437 -15.15 19.17 -26.07
CA GLY A 437 -15.15 20.63 -25.88
C GLY A 437 -15.29 21.11 -24.43
N THR A 438 -15.88 20.33 -23.53
CA THR A 438 -16.03 20.66 -22.09
C THR A 438 -14.99 19.98 -21.20
N GLY A 439 -14.34 18.92 -21.68
CA GLY A 439 -13.30 18.20 -20.93
C GLY A 439 -13.89 17.11 -20.01
N VAL A 440 -13.17 16.79 -18.93
CA VAL A 440 -13.57 15.75 -17.97
C VAL A 440 -14.11 16.40 -16.70
N THR A 441 -15.34 16.04 -16.34
CA THR A 441 -16.04 16.50 -15.15
C THR A 441 -16.38 15.33 -14.24
N LEU A 442 -16.19 15.51 -12.94
CA LEU A 442 -16.69 14.60 -11.90
C LEU A 442 -17.89 15.25 -11.24
N CYS A 443 -19.03 14.58 -11.28
CA CYS A 443 -20.27 15.03 -10.68
C CYS A 443 -20.74 14.06 -9.60
N GLY A 444 -21.49 14.56 -8.63
CA GLY A 444 -22.14 13.74 -7.63
C GLY A 444 -23.00 14.58 -6.70
N SER A 445 -23.60 13.95 -5.69
CA SER A 445 -24.32 14.65 -4.65
C SER A 445 -23.98 14.11 -3.28
N LEU A 446 -23.69 15.01 -2.35
CA LEU A 446 -23.69 14.69 -0.93
C LEU A 446 -25.13 14.82 -0.43
N ASN A 447 -25.72 13.71 -0.03
CA ASN A 447 -26.99 13.71 0.67
C ASN A 447 -26.70 13.77 2.17
N ALA A 448 -27.33 14.73 2.82
CA ALA A 448 -27.39 14.85 4.27
C ALA A 448 -28.88 14.88 4.68
N PRO A 449 -29.22 14.65 5.95
CA PRO A 449 -30.60 14.76 6.42
C PRO A 449 -31.23 16.11 6.02
N MET A 450 -32.31 16.05 5.23
CA MET A 450 -33.06 17.20 4.69
C MET A 450 -32.30 18.13 3.72
N ARG A 451 -31.09 17.77 3.24
CA ARG A 451 -30.33 18.62 2.33
C ARG A 451 -29.52 17.78 1.33
N GLN A 452 -29.72 18.04 0.04
CA GLN A 452 -28.88 17.48 -1.02
C GLN A 452 -27.96 18.58 -1.54
N LEU A 453 -26.67 18.30 -1.57
CA LEU A 453 -25.65 19.22 -2.07
C LEU A 453 -24.98 18.58 -3.30
N PRO A 454 -25.46 18.89 -4.52
CA PRO A 454 -24.82 18.43 -5.75
C PRO A 454 -23.53 19.21 -6.00
N PHE A 455 -22.50 18.51 -6.44
CA PHE A 455 -21.20 19.07 -6.78
C PHE A 455 -20.78 18.67 -8.19
N THR A 456 -20.06 19.58 -8.86
CA THR A 456 -19.37 19.34 -10.13
C THR A 456 -17.95 19.86 -10.06
N LEU A 457 -17.00 19.04 -10.49
CA LEU A 457 -15.56 19.30 -10.47
C LEU A 457 -14.99 19.13 -11.87
N HIS A 458 -14.34 20.15 -12.41
CA HIS A 458 -13.61 20.04 -13.67
C HIS A 458 -12.21 19.47 -13.42
N LEU A 459 -11.97 18.22 -13.82
CA LEU A 459 -10.69 17.53 -13.62
C LEU A 459 -9.68 17.82 -14.74
N CYS A 460 -10.16 18.07 -15.96
CA CYS A 460 -9.33 18.44 -17.11
C CYS A 460 -10.10 19.44 -17.99
N LYS A 461 -9.56 20.65 -18.19
CA LYS A 461 -10.09 21.65 -19.14
C LYS A 461 -9.54 21.38 -20.56
N PRO A 462 -10.23 21.81 -21.65
CA PRO A 462 -9.74 21.64 -23.02
C PRO A 462 -8.37 22.29 -23.24
N ALA A 463 -7.61 21.79 -24.23
CA ALA A 463 -6.27 22.23 -24.53
C ALA A 463 -6.19 23.76 -24.75
N GLY A 464 -5.44 24.47 -23.88
CA GLY A 464 -5.20 25.92 -23.99
C GLY A 464 -5.60 26.77 -22.77
N THR A 465 -6.18 26.17 -21.71
CA THR A 465 -6.49 26.87 -20.45
C THR A 465 -5.72 26.28 -19.27
N GLU A 466 -5.18 27.14 -18.40
CA GLU A 466 -4.41 26.75 -17.21
C GLU A 466 -5.22 25.81 -16.30
N SER A 467 -4.55 24.75 -15.83
CA SER A 467 -5.08 23.68 -15.00
C SER A 467 -5.34 24.17 -13.58
N ALA A 468 -6.59 24.57 -13.30
CA ALA A 468 -7.09 24.72 -11.94
C ALA A 468 -8.37 23.87 -11.80
N CYS A 469 -8.40 23.01 -10.77
CA CYS A 469 -9.62 22.31 -10.33
C CYS A 469 -10.60 23.36 -9.78
N GLU A 470 -11.66 23.67 -10.52
CA GLU A 470 -12.76 24.49 -10.03
C GLU A 470 -13.90 23.56 -9.59
N GLY A 471 -14.30 23.67 -8.32
CA GLY A 471 -15.45 22.97 -7.75
C GLY A 471 -16.58 23.94 -7.46
N LEU A 472 -17.81 23.55 -7.83
CA LEU A 472 -19.01 24.37 -7.63
C LEU A 472 -20.09 23.56 -6.91
N TRP A 473 -20.73 24.19 -5.92
CA TRP A 473 -22.03 23.72 -5.41
C TRP A 473 -23.12 24.23 -6.35
N GLU A 474 -23.95 23.33 -6.90
CA GLU A 474 -25.16 23.76 -7.61
C GLU A 474 -26.31 23.88 -6.60
N THR A 475 -26.76 25.10 -6.31
CA THR A 475 -28.01 25.32 -5.58
C THR A 475 -29.07 25.89 -6.50
N ALA A 476 -30.33 25.56 -6.25
CA ALA A 476 -31.46 25.82 -7.14
C ALA A 476 -31.74 27.30 -7.46
N ASP A 477 -31.05 28.27 -6.85
CA ASP A 477 -31.32 29.70 -7.08
C ASP A 477 -30.10 30.64 -7.25
N GLU A 478 -28.84 30.22 -7.12
CA GLU A 478 -27.69 31.08 -7.48
C GLU A 478 -26.38 30.26 -7.60
N LYS A 479 -25.57 30.55 -8.64
CA LYS A 479 -24.20 30.00 -8.78
C LYS A 479 -23.28 30.70 -7.80
N VAL A 480 -23.12 30.15 -6.60
CA VAL A 480 -22.14 30.66 -5.63
C VAL A 480 -20.77 30.04 -5.95
N ASN A 481 -19.95 30.76 -6.71
CA ASN A 481 -18.53 30.42 -6.86
C ASN A 481 -17.83 30.63 -5.51
N GLN A 482 -17.35 29.56 -4.86
CA GLN A 482 -16.37 29.69 -3.78
C GLN A 482 -15.06 29.02 -4.20
N VAL A 483 -13.99 29.80 -4.14
CA VAL A 483 -12.64 29.45 -4.61
C VAL A 483 -12.08 28.31 -3.78
N ALA A 484 -11.57 27.28 -4.46
CA ALA A 484 -10.77 26.20 -3.88
C ALA A 484 -9.51 26.80 -3.23
N TYR A 485 -9.25 26.46 -1.96
CA TYR A 485 -7.98 26.81 -1.32
C TYR A 485 -6.88 25.86 -1.82
N GLU A 486 -5.77 26.46 -2.28
CA GLU A 486 -4.52 25.79 -2.59
C GLU A 486 -3.96 25.12 -1.33
N ASP A 487 -3.89 23.79 -1.33
CA ASP A 487 -2.76 23.06 -0.76
C ASP A 487 -2.16 22.26 -1.92
N ALA A 488 -0.83 22.28 -2.02
CA ALA A 488 -0.09 21.72 -3.13
C ALA A 488 -0.50 20.26 -3.38
N ASP A 489 -0.85 20.00 -4.64
CA ASP A 489 -1.14 18.72 -5.28
C ASP A 489 -2.51 18.05 -4.97
N THR A 490 -3.27 17.90 -6.06
CA THR A 490 -4.27 16.86 -6.36
C THR A 490 -5.62 16.79 -5.63
N ILE A 491 -5.92 17.56 -4.57
CA ILE A 491 -7.23 17.52 -3.85
C ILE A 491 -7.98 18.86 -3.86
N CYS A 492 -9.24 18.87 -4.32
CA CYS A 492 -10.17 19.99 -4.25
C CYS A 492 -11.08 19.89 -3.02
N TRP A 493 -11.03 20.89 -2.13
CA TRP A 493 -11.87 20.95 -0.92
C TRP A 493 -13.11 21.83 -1.09
N LEU A 494 -14.29 21.25 -0.83
CA LEU A 494 -15.59 21.90 -0.82
C LEU A 494 -16.10 22.09 0.61
N LYS A 495 -16.41 23.32 1.01
CA LYS A 495 -16.92 23.63 2.35
C LYS A 495 -18.34 23.11 2.50
N ALA A 496 -18.62 22.37 3.58
CA ALA A 496 -19.93 21.80 3.88
C ALA A 496 -20.62 22.52 5.05
N ASP A 497 -19.91 22.85 6.12
CA ASP A 497 -20.41 23.51 7.35
C ASP A 497 -21.74 22.92 7.87
N LEU A 498 -21.83 21.60 7.95
CA LEU A 498 -23.04 20.87 8.36
C LEU A 498 -22.90 20.38 9.80
N THR A 499 -23.81 20.77 10.69
CA THR A 499 -23.87 20.25 12.07
C THR A 499 -25.09 19.34 12.24
N LEU A 500 -24.86 18.09 12.60
CA LEU A 500 -25.87 17.04 12.79
C LEU A 500 -25.75 16.48 14.22
N GLY A 501 -26.40 17.16 15.17
CA GLY A 501 -26.30 16.80 16.59
C GLY A 501 -24.87 16.96 17.11
N PRO A 502 -24.23 15.91 17.67
CA PRO A 502 -22.84 15.97 18.10
C PRO A 502 -21.84 15.89 16.95
N LEU A 503 -22.26 15.65 15.71
CA LEU A 503 -21.37 15.55 14.56
C LEU A 503 -21.30 16.88 13.80
N GLU A 504 -20.09 17.28 13.38
CA GLU A 504 -19.85 18.44 12.52
C GLU A 504 -19.05 18.00 11.28
N LEU A 505 -19.62 18.17 10.09
CA LEU A 505 -18.94 17.96 8.81
C LEU A 505 -18.46 19.32 8.28
N VAL A 506 -17.15 19.53 8.28
CA VAL A 506 -16.53 20.83 7.96
C VAL A 506 -16.41 20.99 6.45
N ARG A 507 -15.76 20.04 5.78
CA ARG A 507 -15.49 20.07 4.33
C ARG A 507 -15.28 18.68 3.74
N ILE A 508 -15.45 18.58 2.42
CA ILE A 508 -15.25 17.37 1.62
C ILE A 508 -14.12 17.61 0.63
N GLY A 509 -13.13 16.72 0.60
CA GLY A 509 -12.01 16.75 -0.32
C GLY A 509 -12.20 15.72 -1.42
N ILE A 510 -12.02 16.12 -2.68
CA ILE A 510 -12.07 15.20 -3.82
C ILE A 510 -10.81 15.42 -4.64
N GLY A 511 -10.05 14.35 -4.89
CA GLY A 511 -8.77 14.46 -5.60
C GLY A 511 -8.51 13.36 -6.60
N TYR A 512 -7.66 13.66 -7.57
CA TYR A 512 -7.23 12.73 -8.61
C TYR A 512 -5.71 12.75 -8.77
N GLU A 513 -5.05 11.62 -8.52
CA GLU A 513 -3.59 11.47 -8.66
C GLU A 513 -3.22 10.04 -9.06
N LYS A 514 -2.31 9.88 -10.03
CA LYS A 514 -1.74 8.58 -10.44
C LYS A 514 -2.82 7.51 -10.66
N ASP A 515 -3.84 7.83 -11.45
CA ASP A 515 -4.96 6.95 -11.78
C ASP A 515 -5.83 6.54 -10.58
N ARG A 516 -5.74 7.28 -9.47
CA ARG A 516 -6.58 7.06 -8.27
C ARG A 516 -7.47 8.27 -7.99
N LEU A 517 -8.75 7.99 -7.74
CA LEU A 517 -9.73 8.97 -7.29
C LEU A 517 -9.89 8.88 -5.78
N SER A 518 -9.69 10.00 -5.08
CA SER A 518 -9.72 10.08 -3.62
C SER A 518 -10.89 10.93 -3.13
N PHE A 519 -11.62 10.42 -2.15
CA PHE A 519 -12.69 11.12 -1.45
C PHE A 519 -12.32 11.20 0.03
N MET A 520 -12.33 12.41 0.58
CA MET A 520 -11.96 12.70 1.96
C MET A 520 -12.97 13.62 2.62
N VAL A 521 -13.05 13.58 3.94
CA VAL A 521 -13.86 14.48 4.74
C VAL A 521 -13.05 14.97 5.94
N ASP A 522 -13.24 16.23 6.30
CA ASP A 522 -12.87 16.75 7.61
C ASP A 522 -14.14 16.80 8.46
N THR A 523 -14.15 16.02 9.54
CA THR A 523 -15.32 15.82 10.39
C THR A 523 -14.95 15.85 11.86
N ALA A 524 -15.88 16.22 12.73
CA ALA A 524 -15.68 16.27 14.17
C ALA A 524 -16.86 15.67 14.92
N VAL A 525 -16.57 14.99 16.03
CA VAL A 525 -17.55 14.57 17.03
C VAL A 525 -17.39 15.46 18.25
N CYS A 526 -18.32 16.38 18.42
CA CYS A 526 -18.41 17.42 19.44
C CYS A 526 -19.48 17.07 20.49
N CYS A 527 -19.02 16.80 21.71
CA CYS A 527 -19.80 16.77 22.93
C CYS A 527 -19.54 18.05 23.75
N LYS A 528 -20.37 18.35 24.76
CA LYS A 528 -20.30 19.61 25.55
C LYS A 528 -18.91 20.01 26.05
N MET A 529 -18.06 19.04 26.39
CA MET A 529 -16.71 19.26 26.93
C MET A 529 -15.62 18.61 26.08
N MET A 530 -15.94 17.89 25.02
CA MET A 530 -14.98 17.09 24.24
C MET A 530 -15.25 17.25 22.76
N ALA A 531 -14.21 17.46 21.95
CA ALA A 531 -14.31 17.35 20.50
C ALA A 531 -13.17 16.49 19.97
N ILE A 532 -13.52 15.49 19.16
CA ILE A 532 -12.57 14.67 18.40
C ILE A 532 -12.72 15.06 16.94
N ARG A 533 -11.65 15.55 16.30
CA ARG A 533 -11.65 15.89 14.87
C ARG A 533 -10.87 14.84 14.10
N PHE A 534 -11.36 14.48 12.94
CA PHE A 534 -10.71 13.63 11.96
C PHE A 534 -10.44 14.47 10.71
N LEU A 535 -9.17 14.54 10.33
CA LEU A 535 -8.67 15.33 9.20
C LEU A 535 -8.31 14.39 8.05
N GLY A 536 -8.83 14.67 6.86
CA GLY A 536 -8.61 13.86 5.66
C GLY A 536 -9.02 12.40 5.84
N LEU A 537 -10.11 12.14 6.58
CA LEU A 537 -10.67 10.80 6.72
C LEU A 537 -11.34 10.43 5.40
N GLY A 538 -10.97 9.32 4.79
CA GLY A 538 -11.50 9.01 3.47
C GLY A 538 -11.03 7.70 2.89
N PHE A 539 -11.26 7.56 1.59
CA PHE A 539 -10.82 6.43 0.80
C PHE A 539 -10.37 6.89 -0.58
N SER A 540 -9.51 6.09 -1.20
CA SER A 540 -9.05 6.24 -2.57
C SER A 540 -9.36 4.96 -3.33
N MET A 541 -9.90 5.10 -4.54
CA MET A 541 -10.17 4.01 -5.46
C MET A 541 -9.21 4.08 -6.65
N ASP A 542 -8.75 2.92 -7.10
CA ASP A 542 -8.02 2.79 -8.37
C ASP A 542 -9.01 2.82 -9.54
N LEU A 543 -8.76 3.62 -10.58
CA LEU A 543 -9.62 3.64 -11.77
C LEU A 543 -9.51 2.35 -12.60
N SER A 544 -8.42 1.59 -12.46
CA SER A 544 -8.22 0.31 -13.14
C SER A 544 -9.03 -0.83 -12.50
N ASP A 545 -9.22 -0.78 -11.17
CA ASP A 545 -10.07 -1.70 -10.42
C ASP A 545 -10.77 -0.97 -9.27
N PHE A 546 -12.05 -0.63 -9.45
CA PHE A 546 -12.85 0.05 -8.43
C PHE A 546 -13.01 -0.75 -7.12
N ARG A 547 -12.67 -2.05 -7.09
CA ARG A 547 -12.66 -2.86 -5.86
C ARG A 547 -11.42 -2.60 -5.01
N ASN A 548 -10.36 -2.04 -5.59
CA ASN A 548 -9.11 -1.73 -4.90
C ASN A 548 -9.23 -0.41 -4.13
N LEU A 549 -9.91 -0.47 -2.99
CA LEU A 549 -10.10 0.65 -2.07
C LEU A 549 -8.94 0.71 -1.07
N SER A 550 -8.35 1.89 -0.90
CA SER A 550 -7.45 2.18 0.23
C SER A 550 -8.05 3.26 1.11
N PHE A 551 -8.06 3.05 2.41
CA PHE A 551 -8.53 4.05 3.37
C PHE A 551 -7.38 4.95 3.82
N THR A 552 -7.70 6.19 4.14
CA THR A 552 -6.73 7.16 4.62
C THR A 552 -7.30 8.01 5.75
N LEU A 553 -6.41 8.42 6.65
CA LEU A 553 -6.67 9.39 7.70
C LEU A 553 -5.41 10.26 7.75
N LYS A 554 -5.53 11.54 7.37
CA LYS A 554 -4.40 12.48 7.40
C LYS A 554 -4.07 12.93 8.82
N GLY A 555 -5.04 12.95 9.72
CA GLY A 555 -4.78 13.21 11.12
C GLY A 555 -6.00 13.18 12.02
N MET A 556 -5.75 13.28 13.32
CA MET A 556 -6.76 13.30 14.36
C MET A 556 -6.41 14.36 15.40
N GLU A 557 -7.41 15.09 15.87
CA GLU A 557 -7.27 16.03 16.98
C GLU A 557 -8.23 15.63 18.10
N LEU A 558 -7.78 15.76 19.34
CA LEU A 558 -8.58 15.59 20.54
C LEU A 558 -8.55 16.90 21.31
N SER A 559 -9.71 17.37 21.73
CA SER A 559 -9.83 18.45 22.70
C SER A 559 -10.83 18.05 23.77
N PHE A 560 -10.51 18.34 25.02
CA PHE A 560 -11.37 18.12 26.17
C PHE A 560 -11.18 19.30 27.13
N ASN A 561 -12.22 20.08 27.38
CA ASN A 561 -12.14 21.33 28.13
C ASN A 561 -13.22 21.38 29.22
N THR A 562 -12.79 21.64 30.45
CA THR A 562 -13.62 21.90 31.63
C THR A 562 -13.13 23.15 32.36
N SER A 563 -13.78 23.58 33.45
CA SER A 563 -13.35 24.76 34.21
C SER A 563 -11.99 24.61 34.92
N SER A 564 -11.53 23.38 35.17
CA SER A 564 -10.32 23.09 35.96
C SER A 564 -9.31 22.19 35.25
N PHE A 565 -9.69 21.60 34.11
CA PHE A 565 -8.88 20.65 33.35
C PHE A 565 -9.08 20.87 31.85
N SER A 566 -7.99 20.94 31.10
CA SER A 566 -7.98 20.95 29.64
C SER A 566 -6.98 19.95 29.09
N LEU A 567 -7.36 19.19 28.08
CA LEU A 567 -6.51 18.28 27.32
C LEU A 567 -6.70 18.60 25.84
N GLY A 568 -5.63 18.95 25.15
CA GLY A 568 -5.60 19.08 23.70
C GLY A 568 -4.54 18.18 23.14
N GLY A 569 -4.73 17.61 21.95
CA GLY A 569 -3.69 16.86 21.27
C GLY A 569 -4.00 16.69 19.80
N SER A 570 -2.96 16.46 19.02
CA SER A 570 -3.06 16.20 17.60
C SER A 570 -2.11 15.07 17.21
N PHE A 571 -2.48 14.34 16.17
CA PHE A 571 -1.70 13.26 15.58
C PHE A 571 -1.87 13.33 14.07
N MET A 572 -0.82 13.70 13.35
CA MET A 572 -0.85 14.05 11.93
C MET A 572 0.10 13.15 11.15
N LYS A 573 -0.38 12.58 10.06
CA LYS A 573 0.45 11.87 9.09
C LYS A 573 1.22 12.89 8.24
N THR A 574 2.54 12.82 8.25
CA THR A 574 3.42 13.78 7.54
C THR A 574 4.16 13.18 6.35
N SER A 575 4.25 11.86 6.26
CA SER A 575 4.77 11.15 5.09
C SER A 575 4.05 9.81 4.87
N ASP A 576 3.88 9.43 3.60
CA ASP A 576 3.36 8.12 3.17
C ASP A 576 4.46 7.07 2.99
N ARG A 577 5.68 7.49 2.65
CA ARG A 577 6.82 6.60 2.36
C ARG A 577 8.15 7.24 2.83
N PRO A 578 8.70 6.82 3.98
CA PRO A 578 8.10 5.90 4.94
C PRO A 578 6.83 6.49 5.58
N LEU A 579 5.95 5.61 6.08
CA LEU A 579 4.75 6.03 6.80
C LEU A 579 5.18 6.70 8.11
N GLU A 580 4.88 7.98 8.26
CA GLU A 580 5.31 8.77 9.41
C GLU A 580 4.17 9.62 9.98
N PHE A 581 4.09 9.65 11.31
CA PHE A 581 3.10 10.38 12.08
C PHE A 581 3.77 11.24 13.15
N ASP A 582 3.36 12.50 13.24
CA ASP A 582 3.82 13.48 14.22
C ASP A 582 2.68 13.80 15.18
N GLY A 583 2.96 13.77 16.48
CA GLY A 583 1.95 13.94 17.53
C GLY A 583 2.31 15.00 18.55
N SER A 584 1.32 15.68 19.10
CA SER A 584 1.45 16.60 20.22
C SER A 584 0.31 16.45 21.22
N LEU A 585 0.57 16.74 22.50
CA LEU A 585 -0.41 16.70 23.59
C LEU A 585 -0.12 17.84 24.57
N LEU A 586 -1.14 18.60 24.94
CA LEU A 586 -1.11 19.63 25.97
C LEU A 586 -2.17 19.32 27.02
N LEU A 587 -1.74 19.05 28.25
CA LEU A 587 -2.60 18.83 29.41
C LEU A 587 -2.40 19.98 30.40
N ARG A 588 -3.49 20.62 30.83
CA ARG A 588 -3.47 21.60 31.92
C ARG A 588 -4.45 21.21 33.01
N ALA A 589 -4.01 21.25 34.25
CA ALA A 589 -4.80 20.94 35.44
C ALA A 589 -4.37 21.85 36.61
N GLY A 590 -5.16 22.88 36.92
CA GLY A 590 -4.76 23.88 37.92
C GLY A 590 -3.49 24.65 37.49
N ASP A 591 -2.43 24.55 38.28
CA ASP A 591 -1.11 25.14 38.01
C ASP A 591 -0.16 24.23 37.21
N LEU A 592 -0.58 23.00 36.92
CA LEU A 592 0.17 22.01 36.14
C LEU A 592 -0.09 22.21 34.65
N SER A 593 0.97 22.32 33.85
CA SER A 593 0.94 22.24 32.38
C SER A 593 1.93 21.17 31.91
N LEU A 594 1.48 20.18 31.14
CA LEU A 594 2.31 19.14 30.54
C LEU A 594 2.15 19.22 29.02
N THR A 595 3.24 19.52 28.32
CA THR A 595 3.30 19.47 26.85
C THR A 595 4.14 18.27 26.44
N VAL A 596 3.67 17.45 25.51
CA VAL A 596 4.37 16.30 24.94
C VAL A 596 4.37 16.42 23.42
N ILE A 597 5.50 16.14 22.80
CA ILE A 597 5.63 15.97 21.35
C ILE A 597 6.25 14.62 21.04
N GLY A 598 6.00 14.10 19.84
CA GLY A 598 6.63 12.88 19.38
C GLY A 598 6.43 12.64 17.90
N SER A 599 7.17 11.67 17.38
CA SER A 599 7.02 11.17 16.02
C SER A 599 7.20 9.68 16.00
N TYR A 600 6.45 9.01 15.14
CA TYR A 600 6.50 7.58 14.89
C TYR A 600 6.59 7.33 13.39
N THR A 601 7.54 6.49 12.98
CA THR A 601 7.65 6.01 11.60
C THR A 601 8.01 4.54 11.59
N GLU A 602 7.64 3.85 10.51
CA GLU A 602 8.07 2.46 10.28
C GLU A 602 8.97 2.41 9.04
N THR A 603 10.19 1.89 9.20
CA THR A 603 11.17 1.75 8.11
C THR A 603 11.60 0.29 8.03
N GLU A 604 11.44 -0.34 6.85
CA GLU A 604 11.81 -1.76 6.62
C GLU A 604 11.22 -2.76 7.64
N GLY A 605 10.03 -2.47 8.18
CA GLY A 605 9.36 -3.31 9.19
C GLY A 605 9.86 -3.10 10.63
N SER A 606 10.70 -2.08 10.87
CA SER A 606 11.17 -1.71 12.20
C SER A 606 10.63 -0.32 12.63
N PRO A 607 10.10 -0.18 13.86
CA PRO A 607 9.53 1.06 14.34
C PRO A 607 10.62 2.03 14.84
N SER A 608 10.61 3.26 14.33
CA SER A 608 11.42 4.36 14.83
C SER A 608 10.54 5.42 15.49
N VAL A 609 10.76 5.70 16.76
CA VAL A 609 9.91 6.58 17.57
C VAL A 609 10.74 7.52 18.41
N PHE A 610 10.24 8.74 18.62
CA PHE A 610 10.70 9.57 19.72
C PHE A 610 9.52 10.23 20.43
N ALA A 611 9.69 10.52 21.71
CA ALA A 611 8.77 11.35 22.48
C ALA A 611 9.56 12.24 23.44
N TYR A 612 9.11 13.48 23.60
CA TYR A 612 9.70 14.44 24.53
C TYR A 612 8.59 15.25 25.20
N GLY A 613 8.64 15.35 26.52
CA GLY A 613 7.64 16.03 27.33
C GLY A 613 8.23 17.01 28.32
N VAL A 614 7.54 18.12 28.53
CA VAL A 614 7.89 19.18 29.49
C VAL A 614 6.72 19.38 30.45
N LEU A 615 6.95 19.08 31.73
CA LEU A 615 6.04 19.37 32.83
C LEU A 615 6.44 20.70 33.48
N ARG A 616 5.55 21.68 33.42
CA ARG A 616 5.64 22.96 34.11
C ARG A 616 4.77 22.90 35.36
N LYS A 617 5.42 22.88 36.51
CA LYS A 617 4.78 22.89 37.82
C LYS A 617 5.76 23.42 38.85
N MET A 618 5.29 24.19 39.82
CA MET A 618 6.10 24.61 40.95
C MET A 618 6.36 23.40 41.87
N LEU A 619 7.50 22.72 41.69
CA LEU A 619 7.83 21.48 42.42
C LEU A 619 8.49 21.75 43.79
N GLY A 620 9.01 22.96 44.00
CA GLY A 620 9.60 23.38 45.27
C GLY A 620 11.13 23.40 45.27
N GLY A 621 11.72 23.63 46.45
CA GLY A 621 13.16 23.74 46.66
C GLY A 621 13.53 24.95 47.53
N PRO A 622 14.80 25.08 47.96
CA PRO A 622 15.27 26.29 48.64
C PRO A 622 15.25 27.50 47.69
N PRO A 623 15.19 28.75 48.19
CA PRO A 623 15.24 29.95 47.34
C PRO A 623 16.48 30.04 46.43
N ALA A 624 17.59 29.42 46.84
CA ALA A 624 18.80 29.34 46.02
C ALA A 624 18.66 28.37 44.82
N PHE A 625 17.69 27.46 44.84
CA PHE A 625 17.47 26.44 43.81
C PHE A 625 16.02 25.93 43.87
N TYR A 626 15.10 26.64 43.21
CA TYR A 626 13.68 26.32 43.20
C TYR A 626 13.27 25.69 41.87
N VAL A 627 12.78 24.45 41.90
CA VAL A 627 12.41 23.71 40.69
C VAL A 627 11.01 24.13 40.23
N THR A 628 10.93 24.52 38.96
CA THR A 628 9.73 25.07 38.30
C THR A 628 9.23 24.19 37.14
N GLY A 629 9.93 23.10 36.86
CA GLY A 629 9.51 22.10 35.89
C GLY A 629 10.53 21.00 35.68
N VAL A 630 10.10 19.93 35.02
CA VAL A 630 10.92 18.79 34.61
C VAL A 630 10.63 18.46 33.15
N ALA A 631 11.61 17.88 32.48
CA ALA A 631 11.46 17.39 31.14
C ALA A 631 12.02 15.98 31.03
N ALA A 632 11.42 15.16 30.17
CA ALA A 632 11.90 13.81 29.90
C ALA A 632 11.62 13.46 28.44
N GLY A 633 12.48 12.65 27.84
CA GLY A 633 12.25 12.12 26.51
C GLY A 633 13.06 10.89 26.22
N PHE A 634 12.71 10.23 25.13
CA PHE A 634 13.45 9.10 24.61
C PHE A 634 13.31 9.03 23.09
N GLY A 635 14.26 8.35 22.47
CA GLY A 635 14.19 7.91 21.08
C GLY A 635 14.61 6.45 20.95
N TYR A 636 13.92 5.73 20.08
CA TYR A 636 14.19 4.34 19.75
C TYR A 636 14.35 4.22 18.23
N GLN A 637 15.44 3.58 17.80
CA GLN A 637 15.87 3.54 16.39
C GLN A 637 15.94 4.94 15.77
N ARG A 638 16.44 5.89 16.57
CA ARG A 638 16.47 7.30 16.21
C ARG A 638 17.67 7.94 16.87
N GLU A 639 18.63 8.36 16.06
CA GLU A 639 19.83 9.06 16.48
C GLU A 639 19.50 10.51 16.82
N LEU A 640 20.00 11.02 17.95
CA LEU A 640 19.88 12.42 18.35
C LEU A 640 21.20 13.14 18.08
N LEU A 641 21.19 14.14 17.20
CA LEU A 641 22.34 14.96 16.89
C LEU A 641 22.35 16.20 17.80
N LEU A 642 23.40 16.34 18.60
CA LEU A 642 23.52 17.47 19.52
C LEU A 642 23.95 18.75 18.80
N PRO A 643 23.31 19.90 19.07
CA PRO A 643 23.64 21.18 18.45
C PRO A 643 25.06 21.65 18.85
N ASP A 644 25.65 22.53 18.03
CA ASP A 644 26.82 23.30 18.44
C ASP A 644 26.48 24.33 19.53
N ILE A 645 27.50 24.82 20.26
CA ILE A 645 27.28 25.71 21.42
C ILE A 645 26.47 26.98 21.08
N GLY A 646 26.63 27.53 19.88
CA GLY A 646 25.87 28.71 19.42
C GLY A 646 24.41 28.44 19.08
N GLN A 647 24.02 27.16 18.90
CA GLN A 647 22.67 26.73 18.53
C GLN A 647 21.88 26.14 19.70
N VAL A 648 22.49 26.02 20.89
CA VAL A 648 21.85 25.43 22.08
C VAL A 648 20.57 26.17 22.46
N ALA A 649 20.56 27.51 22.41
CA ALA A 649 19.36 28.30 22.70
C ALA A 649 18.21 28.05 21.70
N GLU A 650 18.54 27.71 20.45
CA GLU A 650 17.57 27.44 19.38
C GLU A 650 17.16 25.97 19.31
N PHE A 651 17.83 25.10 20.07
CA PHE A 651 17.60 23.66 20.05
C PHE A 651 16.17 23.33 20.50
N PRO A 652 15.38 22.56 19.73
CA PRO A 652 13.96 22.39 20.02
C PRO A 652 13.64 21.81 21.41
N LEU A 653 14.47 20.90 21.93
CA LEU A 653 14.28 20.36 23.30
C LEU A 653 14.45 21.44 24.37
N ILE A 654 15.23 22.49 24.11
CA ILE A 654 15.40 23.64 25.02
C ILE A 654 14.29 24.67 24.77
N ARG A 655 13.97 24.99 23.51
CA ARG A 655 12.91 25.95 23.16
C ARG A 655 11.54 25.55 23.70
N MET A 656 11.19 24.27 23.63
CA MET A 656 9.93 23.74 24.18
C MET A 656 9.77 24.01 25.69
N VAL A 657 10.87 24.26 26.41
CA VAL A 657 10.85 24.61 27.84
C VAL A 657 10.55 26.09 28.09
N TYR A 658 10.53 26.94 27.06
CA TYR A 658 10.19 28.36 27.21
C TYR A 658 8.98 28.78 26.36
N GLU A 659 8.71 28.05 25.28
CA GLU A 659 7.61 28.30 24.33
C GLU A 659 6.48 27.26 24.48
N GLU A 660 5.24 27.64 24.17
CA GLU A 660 4.07 26.76 24.03
C GLU A 660 3.33 27.14 22.73
N GLY A 661 2.73 26.18 22.04
CA GLY A 661 1.89 26.42 20.85
C GLY A 661 2.60 26.31 19.49
N ASN A 662 3.89 25.97 19.46
CA ASN A 662 4.69 25.79 18.24
C ASN A 662 5.16 24.33 18.06
N GLU A 663 4.43 23.36 18.62
CA GLU A 663 4.84 21.96 18.72
C GLU A 663 5.14 21.32 17.35
N ALA A 664 4.31 21.56 16.34
CA ALA A 664 4.51 21.04 14.99
C ALA A 664 5.84 21.53 14.36
N GLU A 665 6.19 22.80 14.58
CA GLU A 665 7.43 23.38 14.07
C GLU A 665 8.67 22.82 14.79
N LEU A 666 8.55 22.58 16.09
CA LEU A 666 9.61 21.95 16.89
C LEU A 666 9.85 20.51 16.45
N ILE A 667 8.79 19.72 16.21
CA ILE A 667 8.90 18.35 15.69
C ILE A 667 9.58 18.37 14.32
N ARG A 668 9.14 19.25 13.41
CA ARG A 668 9.74 19.40 12.08
C ARG A 668 11.24 19.71 12.18
N THR A 669 11.61 20.70 12.99
CA THR A 669 13.01 21.11 13.19
C THR A 669 13.85 19.98 13.78
N LEU A 670 13.31 19.22 14.74
CA LEU A 670 14.00 18.04 15.30
C LEU A 670 14.28 17.02 14.21
N LYS A 671 13.26 16.66 13.42
CA LYS A 671 13.37 15.65 12.36
C LYS A 671 14.32 16.05 11.24
N GLU A 672 14.27 17.31 10.80
CA GLU A 672 15.06 17.78 9.65
C GLU A 672 16.53 18.03 10.00
N ARG A 673 16.83 18.45 11.23
CA ARG A 673 18.18 18.92 11.60
C ARG A 673 18.87 18.14 12.70
N TYR A 674 18.10 17.61 13.66
CA TYR A 674 18.65 17.08 14.91
C TYR A 674 18.36 15.60 15.15
N MET A 675 17.65 14.92 14.25
CA MET A 675 17.34 13.50 14.37
C MET A 675 17.52 12.78 13.05
N LYS A 676 18.03 11.56 13.11
CA LYS A 676 18.13 10.66 11.96
C LYS A 676 17.57 9.30 12.33
N ILE A 677 16.90 8.65 11.38
CA ILE A 677 16.46 7.26 11.56
C ILE A 677 17.72 6.38 11.49
N SER A 678 17.92 5.53 12.50
CA SER A 678 19.08 4.64 12.62
C SER A 678 18.63 3.35 13.32
N GLY A 679 18.95 2.18 12.74
CA GLY A 679 18.41 0.89 13.21
C GLY A 679 18.90 0.44 14.59
N GLU A 680 19.97 1.03 15.11
CA GLU A 680 20.65 0.57 16.34
C GLU A 680 20.78 1.67 17.42
N GLU A 681 20.43 2.92 17.10
CA GLU A 681 20.59 4.05 18.02
C GLU A 681 19.34 4.29 18.90
N MET A 682 19.59 4.51 20.18
CA MET A 682 18.60 4.89 21.18
C MET A 682 19.13 6.06 22.01
N TRP A 683 18.23 6.89 22.53
CA TRP A 683 18.62 7.91 23.50
C TRP A 683 17.57 8.12 24.58
N LEU A 684 18.03 8.59 25.72
CA LEU A 684 17.21 9.02 26.85
C LEU A 684 17.58 10.47 27.19
N ALA A 685 16.60 11.25 27.60
CA ALA A 685 16.80 12.62 28.04
C ALA A 685 16.04 12.92 29.34
N ALA A 686 16.68 13.62 30.27
CA ALA A 686 16.09 14.07 31.53
C ALA A 686 16.56 15.48 31.85
N GLY A 687 15.63 16.41 32.08
CA GLY A 687 15.93 17.81 32.29
C GLY A 687 15.17 18.43 33.45
N ILE A 688 15.74 19.50 34.00
CA ILE A 688 15.16 20.27 35.10
C ILE A 688 15.15 21.74 34.73
N ARG A 689 14.00 22.39 34.99
CA ARG A 689 13.84 23.83 34.89
C ARG A 689 13.81 24.39 36.30
N PHE A 690 14.68 25.33 36.60
CA PHE A 690 14.82 25.89 37.95
C PHE A 690 15.09 27.38 37.92
N THR A 691 14.85 28.04 39.05
CA THR A 691 15.28 29.41 39.28
C THR A 691 16.17 29.47 40.52
N SER A 692 17.21 30.30 40.45
CA SER A 692 18.13 30.57 41.55
C SER A 692 17.97 32.03 41.98
N PHE A 693 17.62 32.23 43.26
CA PHE A 693 17.36 33.55 43.88
C PHE A 693 16.33 34.41 43.14
N GLU A 694 15.45 33.81 42.32
CA GLU A 694 14.53 34.48 41.37
C GLU A 694 15.21 35.38 40.33
N MET A 695 16.55 35.46 40.33
CA MET A 695 17.33 36.30 39.42
C MET A 695 17.80 35.52 38.20
N VAL A 696 18.12 34.24 38.37
CA VAL A 696 18.62 33.37 37.30
C VAL A 696 17.57 32.31 37.00
N LYS A 697 17.09 32.25 35.76
CA LYS A 697 16.16 31.24 35.26
C LYS A 697 16.92 30.31 34.33
N SER A 698 16.96 29.03 34.66
CA SER A 698 17.78 28.06 33.95
C SER A 698 17.01 26.80 33.58
N PHE A 699 17.43 26.19 32.49
CA PHE A 699 17.06 24.83 32.12
C PHE A 699 18.34 24.05 31.79
N ALA A 700 18.41 22.82 32.27
CA ALA A 700 19.49 21.89 31.95
C ALA A 700 18.90 20.52 31.64
N ILE A 701 19.40 19.85 30.60
CA ILE A 701 18.97 18.53 30.13
C ILE A 701 20.17 17.63 29.91
N LEU A 702 20.14 16.48 30.58
CA LEU A 702 21.08 15.38 30.39
C LEU A 702 20.52 14.47 29.30
N THR A 703 21.33 14.15 28.29
CA THR A 703 21.05 13.17 27.24
C THR A 703 22.06 12.02 27.32
N VAL A 704 21.58 10.80 27.09
CA VAL A 704 22.41 9.60 27.00
C VAL A 704 22.02 8.88 25.72
N SER A 705 22.93 8.79 24.77
CA SER A 705 22.77 8.04 23.52
C SER A 705 23.53 6.73 23.60
N VAL A 706 22.92 5.63 23.15
CA VAL A 706 23.45 4.26 23.18
C VAL A 706 23.07 3.57 21.88
N GLY A 707 24.03 2.92 21.22
CA GLY A 707 23.83 2.24 19.94
C GLY A 707 25.17 1.88 19.33
N ASN A 708 25.60 2.67 18.33
CA ASN A 708 26.93 2.51 17.74
C ASN A 708 28.04 2.97 18.68
N HIS A 709 27.78 4.01 19.49
CA HIS A 709 28.69 4.51 20.52
C HIS A 709 27.92 5.08 21.72
N LEU A 710 28.56 5.13 22.89
CA LEU A 710 28.02 5.79 24.07
C LEU A 710 28.36 7.29 24.07
N GLU A 711 27.35 8.16 24.02
CA GLU A 711 27.50 9.61 24.19
C GLU A 711 26.66 10.11 25.37
N ILE A 712 27.30 10.76 26.35
CA ILE A 712 26.61 11.39 27.49
C ILE A 712 26.81 12.90 27.39
N ALA A 713 25.73 13.67 27.32
CA ALA A 713 25.81 15.12 27.20
C ALA A 713 24.88 15.86 28.16
N LEU A 714 25.30 17.05 28.59
CA LEU A 714 24.52 17.99 29.39
C LEU A 714 24.42 19.30 28.61
N LEU A 715 23.22 19.63 28.16
CA LEU A 715 22.91 20.90 27.51
C LEU A 715 22.17 21.81 28.49
N GLY A 716 22.36 23.12 28.39
CA GLY A 716 21.61 24.05 29.24
C GLY A 716 21.60 25.48 28.74
N LEU A 717 20.58 26.21 29.20
CA LEU A 717 20.41 27.64 28.96
C LEU A 717 20.14 28.31 30.30
N GLY A 718 20.96 29.30 30.65
CA GLY A 718 20.79 30.12 31.85
C GLY A 718 20.56 31.57 31.47
N GLN A 719 19.51 32.19 31.99
CA GLN A 719 19.15 33.57 31.72
C GLN A 719 19.07 34.38 33.01
N MET A 720 19.70 35.55 33.00
CA MET A 720 19.62 36.54 34.07
C MET A 720 19.21 37.89 33.51
N THR A 721 18.31 38.58 34.19
CA THR A 721 17.87 39.94 33.79
C THR A 721 17.89 40.86 35.00
N LEU A 722 18.55 42.00 34.88
CA LEU A 722 18.65 43.02 35.91
C LEU A 722 18.00 44.32 35.42
N GLY A 723 16.68 44.42 35.61
CA GLY A 723 15.88 45.53 35.08
C GLY A 723 16.05 45.68 33.57
N THR A 724 16.15 46.92 33.10
CA THR A 724 16.50 47.24 31.70
C THR A 724 18.00 47.49 31.49
N ILE A 725 18.82 47.22 32.52
CA ILE A 725 20.24 47.60 32.54
C ILE A 725 21.11 46.48 32.00
N ALA A 726 20.77 45.21 32.24
CA ALA A 726 21.56 44.09 31.75
C ALA A 726 20.70 42.84 31.52
N LYS A 727 21.02 42.12 30.45
CA LYS A 727 20.55 40.77 30.20
C LYS A 727 21.79 39.91 29.90
N ALA A 728 21.91 38.77 30.56
CA ALA A 728 22.94 37.79 30.26
C ALA A 728 22.26 36.45 30.04
N GLU A 729 22.53 35.84 28.90
CA GLU A 729 21.99 34.55 28.52
C GLU A 729 23.14 33.67 28.04
N LEU A 730 23.32 32.55 28.74
CA LEU A 730 24.47 31.66 28.61
C LEU A 730 23.99 30.28 28.18
N SER A 731 24.50 29.82 27.04
CA SER A 731 24.37 28.45 26.56
C SER A 731 25.50 27.60 27.13
N LEU A 732 25.22 26.34 27.48
CA LEU A 732 26.14 25.36 28.06
C LEU A 732 26.02 24.03 27.29
N LYS A 733 27.15 23.39 26.97
CA LYS A 733 27.23 22.04 26.41
C LYS A 733 28.40 21.29 27.02
N ALA A 734 28.16 20.23 27.77
CA ALA A 734 29.17 19.26 28.17
C ALA A 734 28.92 17.93 27.48
N VAL A 735 29.97 17.24 27.03
CA VAL A 735 29.89 15.95 26.34
C VAL A 735 31.01 15.05 26.83
N ILE A 736 30.68 13.78 27.08
CA ILE A 736 31.61 12.69 27.38
C ILE A 736 31.42 11.62 26.31
N CYS A 737 32.49 11.33 25.57
CA CYS A 737 32.55 10.25 24.58
C CYS A 737 33.65 9.26 25.01
N PRO A 738 33.31 8.17 25.74
CA PRO A 738 34.28 7.19 26.24
C PRO A 738 35.16 6.55 25.17
N GLU A 739 34.58 6.23 24.01
CA GLU A 739 35.27 5.54 22.91
C GLU A 739 36.27 6.44 22.19
N GLU A 740 35.92 7.72 21.97
CA GLU A 740 36.85 8.73 21.46
C GLU A 740 37.87 9.15 22.52
N GLY A 741 37.57 8.93 23.80
CA GLY A 741 38.42 9.30 24.92
C GLY A 741 38.41 10.80 25.19
N ILE A 742 37.26 11.48 25.07
CA ILE A 742 37.15 12.94 25.16
C ILE A 742 36.10 13.36 26.18
N PHE A 743 36.48 14.31 27.04
CA PHE A 743 35.55 15.13 27.83
C PHE A 743 35.62 16.56 27.30
N SER A 744 34.48 17.16 26.98
CA SER A 744 34.39 18.56 26.56
C SER A 744 33.32 19.30 27.34
N LEU A 745 33.58 20.56 27.66
CA LEU A 745 32.66 21.49 28.30
C LEU A 745 32.80 22.85 27.60
N ARG A 746 31.72 23.35 27.02
CA ARG A 746 31.65 24.64 26.35
C ARG A 746 30.55 25.49 26.94
N ALA A 747 30.78 26.79 26.99
CA ALA A 747 29.74 27.77 27.26
C ALA A 747 29.88 28.98 26.33
N ALA A 748 28.79 29.64 25.97
CA ALA A 748 28.83 30.86 25.15
C ALA A 748 27.67 31.80 25.50
N LEU A 749 27.93 33.10 25.49
CA LEU A 749 26.87 34.11 25.59
C LEU A 749 26.08 34.15 24.28
N THR A 750 24.76 34.24 24.37
CA THR A 750 23.89 34.40 23.19
C THR A 750 23.81 35.87 22.78
N ASN A 751 23.33 36.13 21.55
CA ASN A 751 23.15 37.49 21.01
C ASN A 751 22.15 38.35 21.80
N GLU A 752 21.35 37.72 22.67
CA GLU A 752 20.43 38.37 23.60
C GLU A 752 21.12 39.03 24.80
N SER A 753 22.43 38.79 24.97
CA SER A 753 23.20 39.32 26.09
C SER A 753 23.64 40.76 25.83
N TYR A 754 23.29 41.68 26.73
CA TYR A 754 23.64 43.09 26.63
C TYR A 754 23.91 43.74 27.99
N LEU A 755 24.64 44.86 27.96
CA LEU A 755 24.94 45.69 29.14
C LEU A 755 24.66 47.17 28.88
N PHE A 756 23.97 47.84 29.79
CA PHE A 756 23.46 49.22 29.72
C PHE A 756 22.40 49.51 28.65
N SER A 757 22.51 48.91 27.46
CA SER A 757 21.60 49.08 26.33
C SER A 757 21.60 47.83 25.45
N PRO A 758 20.48 47.45 24.81
CA PRO A 758 20.45 46.37 23.81
C PRO A 758 21.47 46.55 22.66
N GLU A 759 21.87 47.78 22.36
CA GLU A 759 22.89 48.12 21.35
C GLU A 759 24.34 47.84 21.82
N CYS A 760 24.52 47.46 23.08
CA CYS A 760 25.79 47.08 23.70
C CYS A 760 25.83 45.57 23.88
N HIS A 761 26.08 44.85 22.78
CA HIS A 761 26.09 43.40 22.74
C HIS A 761 27.30 42.84 23.48
N LEU A 762 27.06 41.86 24.33
CA LEU A 762 28.10 41.08 25.01
C LEU A 762 28.45 39.85 24.18
N THR A 763 29.74 39.55 24.08
CA THR A 763 30.26 38.33 23.43
C THR A 763 31.11 37.56 24.43
N GLY A 764 31.25 36.25 24.22
CA GLY A 764 32.13 35.48 25.08
C GLY A 764 31.89 33.99 25.06
N GLY A 765 32.98 33.24 24.88
CA GLY A 765 32.99 31.80 24.99
C GLY A 765 33.91 31.29 26.10
N PHE A 766 33.61 30.07 26.53
CA PHE A 766 34.41 29.24 27.42
C PHE A 766 34.53 27.85 26.82
N ALA A 767 35.69 27.23 26.95
CA ALA A 767 35.88 25.83 26.65
C ALA A 767 36.87 25.17 27.61
N PHE A 768 36.56 23.94 28.01
CA PHE A 768 37.44 23.04 28.74
C PHE A 768 37.38 21.66 28.11
N TYR A 769 38.50 21.18 27.60
CA TYR A 769 38.62 19.88 26.93
C TYR A 769 39.71 19.07 27.61
N VAL A 770 39.47 17.76 27.76
CA VAL A 770 40.44 16.77 28.23
C VAL A 770 40.37 15.57 27.29
N TRP A 771 41.51 15.21 26.72
CA TRP A 771 41.66 14.00 25.91
C TRP A 771 42.32 12.92 26.77
N TYR A 772 41.57 11.90 27.17
CA TYR A 772 42.06 10.77 27.97
C TYR A 772 42.24 9.48 27.16
N GLY A 773 41.88 9.48 25.88
CA GLY A 773 42.11 8.41 24.91
C GLY A 773 42.50 8.94 23.53
N GLY A 774 42.67 8.03 22.56
CA GLY A 774 43.04 8.36 21.18
C GLY A 774 44.45 8.95 21.01
N VAL A 775 44.70 9.57 19.86
CA VAL A 775 46.00 10.16 19.47
C VAL A 775 46.38 11.35 20.35
N HIS A 776 45.42 12.00 21.00
CA HIS A 776 45.65 13.18 21.86
C HIS A 776 45.61 12.87 23.36
N LYS A 777 45.62 11.59 23.75
CA LYS A 777 45.59 11.16 25.16
C LYS A 777 46.63 11.92 26.01
N GLY A 778 46.19 12.50 27.13
CA GLY A 778 47.01 13.29 28.06
C GLY A 778 46.98 14.80 27.83
N ASP A 779 46.40 15.27 26.72
CA ASP A 779 46.28 16.70 26.42
C ASP A 779 45.03 17.32 27.08
N PHE A 780 45.06 18.63 27.31
CA PHE A 780 43.91 19.39 27.79
C PHE A 780 43.99 20.86 27.36
N VAL A 781 42.85 21.55 27.35
CA VAL A 781 42.83 23.00 27.17
C VAL A 781 41.71 23.62 27.98
N LEU A 782 42.01 24.71 28.68
CA LEU A 782 41.04 25.56 29.36
C LEU A 782 41.16 26.97 28.77
N THR A 783 40.10 27.47 28.17
CA THR A 783 40.10 28.81 27.55
C THR A 783 38.81 29.58 27.83
N LEU A 784 38.98 30.87 28.03
CA LEU A 784 37.97 31.90 28.25
C LEU A 784 38.28 32.98 27.22
N GLY A 785 37.43 33.20 26.22
CA GLY A 785 37.72 34.22 25.21
C GLY A 785 38.74 33.80 24.15
N GLY A 786 39.18 32.55 24.07
CA GLY A 786 40.14 32.06 23.07
C GLY A 786 41.62 32.24 23.43
N TYR A 787 42.49 32.26 22.41
CA TYR A 787 43.95 32.14 22.55
C TYR A 787 44.70 33.43 22.24
N HIS A 788 46.00 33.53 22.54
CA HIS A 788 46.84 34.65 22.10
C HIS A 788 46.99 34.66 20.56
N ASN A 789 46.97 35.84 19.91
CA ASN A 789 46.99 35.94 18.44
C ASN A 789 48.25 35.36 17.77
N GLY A 790 49.38 35.39 18.47
CA GLY A 790 50.64 34.79 18.04
C GLY A 790 50.86 33.34 18.49
N PHE A 791 49.85 32.70 19.09
CA PHE A 791 49.91 31.29 19.43
C PHE A 791 49.40 30.44 18.26
N GLU A 792 50.16 29.43 17.86
CA GLU A 792 49.76 28.48 16.82
C GLU A 792 48.81 27.45 17.44
N ARG A 793 47.50 27.74 17.41
CA ARG A 793 46.46 26.86 17.96
C ARG A 793 46.50 25.48 17.28
N PRO A 794 46.67 24.37 18.04
CA PRO A 794 46.49 23.02 17.52
C PRO A 794 45.12 22.81 16.87
N SER A 795 45.03 22.00 15.82
CA SER A 795 43.80 21.82 15.05
C SER A 795 42.64 21.25 15.87
N HIS A 796 42.92 20.36 16.83
CA HIS A 796 41.94 19.73 17.72
C HIS A 796 41.43 20.64 18.85
N TYR A 797 42.09 21.78 19.12
CA TYR A 797 41.63 22.72 20.14
C TYR A 797 40.38 23.48 19.65
N PRO A 798 39.37 23.74 20.51
CA PRO A 798 38.13 24.39 20.08
C PRO A 798 38.34 25.85 19.68
N GLU A 799 37.54 26.34 18.74
CA GLU A 799 37.39 27.77 18.51
C GLU A 799 36.42 28.37 19.54
N VAL A 800 36.80 29.52 20.12
CA VAL A 800 36.10 30.15 21.24
C VAL A 800 36.04 31.66 21.02
N GLU A 801 34.84 32.22 21.10
CA GLU A 801 34.61 33.65 20.94
C GLU A 801 35.23 34.47 22.06
N ARG A 802 35.74 35.66 21.71
CA ARG A 802 36.35 36.61 22.64
C ARG A 802 35.35 37.09 23.68
N LEU A 803 35.77 37.08 24.96
CA LEU A 803 35.01 37.69 26.05
C LEU A 803 35.05 39.19 25.88
N GLY A 804 33.92 39.83 25.57
CA GLY A 804 33.96 41.21 25.14
C GLY A 804 32.60 41.88 25.06
N PHE A 805 32.63 43.09 24.53
CA PHE A 805 31.44 43.85 24.22
C PHE A 805 31.65 44.67 22.94
N SER A 806 30.56 44.96 22.25
CA SER A 806 30.52 45.87 21.11
C SER A 806 29.33 46.81 21.29
N TRP A 807 29.59 48.11 21.35
CA TRP A 807 28.58 49.11 21.64
C TRP A 807 28.62 50.26 20.63
N MET A 808 27.51 50.44 19.90
CA MET A 808 27.27 51.65 19.15
C MET A 808 26.58 52.69 20.04
N VAL A 809 27.37 53.55 20.68
CA VAL A 809 26.86 54.58 21.61
C VAL A 809 25.92 55.54 20.87
N ASN A 810 26.28 55.91 19.65
CA ASN A 810 25.45 56.62 18.67
C ASN A 810 26.02 56.41 17.26
N ARG A 811 25.38 56.98 16.23
CA ARG A 811 25.77 56.84 14.80
C ARG A 811 27.21 57.27 14.49
N ASN A 812 27.85 58.04 15.37
CA ASN A 812 29.17 58.60 15.17
C ASN A 812 30.22 58.02 16.13
N LEU A 813 29.84 57.23 17.15
CA LEU A 813 30.74 56.74 18.19
C LEU A 813 30.52 55.24 18.45
N SER A 814 31.55 54.43 18.21
CA SER A 814 31.60 53.02 18.57
C SER A 814 32.65 52.75 19.65
N PHE A 815 32.34 51.82 20.55
CA PHE A 815 33.20 51.38 21.63
C PHE A 815 33.17 49.86 21.70
N SER A 816 34.32 49.21 21.68
CA SER A 816 34.43 47.76 21.81
C SER A 816 35.60 47.36 22.69
N GLY A 817 35.51 46.18 23.27
CA GLY A 817 36.55 45.61 24.11
C GLY A 817 36.52 44.10 24.08
N GLY A 818 37.67 43.48 24.29
CA GLY A 818 37.81 42.04 24.31
C GLY A 818 38.91 41.61 25.27
N LEU A 819 38.73 40.45 25.87
CA LEU A 819 39.62 39.79 26.81
C LEU A 819 39.72 38.32 26.43
N TYR A 820 40.83 37.69 26.79
CA TYR A 820 41.02 36.26 26.67
C TYR A 820 41.97 35.72 27.72
N PHE A 821 41.85 34.42 27.96
CA PHE A 821 42.68 33.61 28.81
C PHE A 821 42.71 32.19 28.25
N ALA A 822 43.89 31.59 28.20
CA ALA A 822 44.04 30.18 27.81
C ALA A 822 45.13 29.51 28.64
N LEU A 823 44.89 28.26 28.99
CA LEU A 823 45.79 27.40 29.74
C LEU A 823 45.90 26.07 29.01
N THR A 824 47.14 25.70 28.69
CA THR A 824 47.50 24.45 27.99
C THR A 824 48.63 23.75 28.76
N PRO A 825 48.99 22.48 28.44
CA PRO A 825 50.09 21.79 29.08
C PRO A 825 51.43 22.54 28.96
N SER A 826 51.58 23.36 27.93
CA SER A 826 52.85 24.02 27.57
C SER A 826 52.93 25.49 27.99
N CYS A 827 51.79 26.18 28.11
CA CYS A 827 51.80 27.62 28.39
C CYS A 827 50.49 28.16 28.99
N ILE A 828 50.56 29.38 29.52
CA ILE A 828 49.44 30.21 29.94
C ILE A 828 49.43 31.52 29.13
N MET A 829 48.24 31.95 28.76
CA MET A 829 48.00 33.13 27.95
C MET A 829 46.93 33.96 28.62
N ALA A 830 47.08 35.27 28.59
CA ALA A 830 46.04 36.20 28.99
C ALA A 830 46.22 37.49 28.21
N GLY A 831 45.14 38.19 27.91
CA GLY A 831 45.27 39.48 27.26
C GLY A 831 43.94 40.10 26.92
N GLY A 832 44.00 41.25 26.28
CA GLY A 832 42.82 41.96 25.84
C GLY A 832 43.11 43.38 25.44
N GLY A 833 42.06 44.07 25.04
CA GLY A 833 42.13 45.46 24.67
C GLY A 833 40.78 46.11 24.48
N ILE A 834 40.82 47.41 24.36
CA ILE A 834 39.69 48.29 24.11
C ILE A 834 39.99 49.15 22.88
N ASP A 835 38.96 49.43 22.09
CA ASP A 835 39.00 50.24 20.88
C ASP A 835 37.78 51.17 20.89
N ALA A 836 38.01 52.47 20.68
CA ALA A 836 36.97 53.49 20.58
C ALA A 836 37.17 54.25 19.27
N ARG A 837 36.11 54.39 18.46
CA ARG A 837 36.17 55.11 17.18
C ARG A 837 35.06 56.12 17.09
N TYR A 838 35.43 57.34 16.70
CA TYR A 838 34.52 58.42 16.39
C TYR A 838 34.64 58.79 14.91
N ALA A 839 33.54 58.91 14.19
CA ALA A 839 33.51 59.35 12.80
C ALA A 839 32.31 60.25 12.56
N ASN A 840 32.55 61.47 12.07
CA ASN A 840 31.51 62.42 11.71
C ASN A 840 31.93 63.25 10.48
N GLY A 841 31.40 62.89 9.32
CA GLY A 841 31.78 63.49 8.03
C GLY A 841 33.27 63.31 7.77
N ASN A 842 34.00 64.43 7.68
CA ASN A 842 35.43 64.45 7.40
C ASN A 842 36.33 64.27 8.63
N LEU A 843 35.76 64.20 9.84
CA LEU A 843 36.48 64.02 11.09
C LEU A 843 36.43 62.56 11.53
N SER A 844 37.59 61.96 11.80
CA SER A 844 37.74 60.66 12.45
C SER A 844 38.64 60.78 13.68
N ALA A 845 38.31 60.12 14.77
CA ALA A 845 39.18 60.00 15.95
C ALA A 845 39.14 58.57 16.48
N TRP A 846 40.24 58.12 17.08
CA TRP A 846 40.33 56.78 17.62
C TRP A 846 41.20 56.72 18.86
N PHE A 847 40.89 55.77 19.72
CA PHE A 847 41.67 55.39 20.89
C PHE A 847 41.75 53.86 20.95
N TYR A 848 42.91 53.34 21.30
CA TYR A 848 43.06 51.93 21.60
C TYR A 848 44.03 51.72 22.76
N ALA A 849 43.78 50.68 23.55
CA ALA A 849 44.72 50.17 24.56
C ALA A 849 44.65 48.64 24.55
N ARG A 850 45.80 47.98 24.55
CA ARG A 850 45.94 46.52 24.45
C ARG A 850 47.06 46.03 25.35
N ALA A 851 46.88 44.86 25.94
CA ALA A 851 47.90 44.16 26.71
C ALA A 851 47.75 42.65 26.47
N ASP A 852 48.81 42.01 26.00
CA ASP A 852 48.86 40.60 25.65
C ASP A 852 50.03 39.94 26.38
N PHE A 853 49.77 38.79 27.01
CA PHE A 853 50.70 38.01 27.80
C PHE A 853 50.72 36.57 27.28
N LEU A 854 51.92 36.04 27.04
CA LEU A 854 52.18 34.65 26.69
C LEU A 854 53.35 34.15 27.54
N MET A 855 53.13 33.11 28.34
CA MET A 855 54.12 32.57 29.27
C MET A 855 54.21 31.04 29.17
N TYR A 856 55.40 30.51 28.93
CA TYR A 856 55.70 29.08 28.88
C TYR A 856 56.20 28.59 30.25
N TRP A 857 55.84 27.37 30.61
CA TRP A 857 56.15 26.81 31.93
C TRP A 857 57.64 26.51 32.11
N LYS A 858 58.17 25.62 31.26
CA LYS A 858 59.55 25.12 31.33
C LYS A 858 60.08 24.80 29.91
N PRO A 859 61.31 25.23 29.58
CA PRO A 859 62.06 26.27 30.28
C PRO A 859 61.26 27.58 30.30
N PHE A 860 61.35 28.31 31.41
CA PHE A 860 60.48 29.46 31.65
C PHE A 860 60.83 30.61 30.69
N TYR A 861 59.84 30.99 29.88
CA TYR A 861 59.94 32.07 28.91
C TYR A 861 58.64 32.85 28.90
N TYR A 862 58.69 34.17 28.76
CA TYR A 862 57.50 34.99 28.60
C TYR A 862 57.70 36.05 27.54
N GLN A 863 56.59 36.43 26.90
CA GLN A 863 56.46 37.55 25.98
C GLN A 863 55.25 38.38 26.39
N ILE A 864 55.45 39.69 26.59
CA ILE A 864 54.40 40.62 26.98
C ILE A 864 54.41 41.80 26.00
N GLY A 865 53.26 42.08 25.39
CA GLY A 865 53.05 43.24 24.53
C GLY A 865 52.02 44.18 25.15
N ILE A 866 52.36 45.45 25.32
CA ILE A 866 51.41 46.48 25.79
C ILE A 866 51.46 47.64 24.81
N ALA A 867 50.31 48.07 24.31
CA ALA A 867 50.23 49.18 23.37
C ALA A 867 49.04 50.08 23.66
N ALA A 868 49.24 51.38 23.64
CA ALA A 868 48.16 52.36 23.71
C ALA A 868 48.38 53.49 22.70
N GLY A 869 47.31 54.01 22.14
CA GLY A 869 47.37 55.10 21.18
C GLY A 869 46.08 55.89 21.12
N ILE A 870 46.24 57.18 20.83
CA ILE A 870 45.14 58.10 20.54
C ILE A 870 45.48 58.90 19.29
N GLY A 871 44.50 59.06 18.40
CA GLY A 871 44.69 59.80 17.16
C GLY A 871 43.42 60.44 16.64
N ALA A 872 43.59 61.41 15.75
CA ALA A 872 42.51 62.03 15.01
C ALA A 872 42.99 62.39 13.60
N SER A 873 42.08 62.30 12.64
CA SER A 873 42.28 62.76 11.27
C SER A 873 41.14 63.65 10.78
N TYR A 874 41.47 64.63 9.95
CA TYR A 874 40.51 65.52 9.31
C TYR A 874 40.80 65.64 7.82
N ARG A 875 39.84 65.29 6.98
CA ARG A 875 39.93 65.41 5.52
C ARG A 875 39.45 66.80 5.05
N VAL A 876 40.31 67.52 4.36
CA VAL A 876 39.95 68.79 3.71
C VAL A 876 39.77 68.54 2.22
N ASP A 877 38.55 68.77 1.74
CA ASP A 877 38.18 68.61 0.33
C ASP A 877 37.98 69.98 -0.31
N CYS A 878 38.77 70.32 -1.33
CA CYS A 878 38.63 71.58 -2.08
C CYS A 878 38.82 71.34 -3.59
N LEU A 879 37.71 71.31 -4.34
CA LEU A 879 37.56 71.19 -5.82
C LEU A 879 38.35 70.08 -6.54
N PHE A 880 39.68 70.01 -6.42
CA PHE A 880 40.56 68.95 -6.97
C PHE A 880 41.64 68.46 -5.98
N VAL A 881 41.73 69.05 -4.78
CA VAL A 881 42.73 68.72 -3.76
C VAL A 881 42.02 68.12 -2.55
N HIS A 882 42.34 66.86 -2.26
CA HIS A 882 41.89 66.14 -1.06
C HIS A 882 43.12 65.88 -0.20
N HIS A 883 43.23 66.52 0.96
CA HIS A 883 44.34 66.28 1.89
C HIS A 883 43.81 65.92 3.27
N THR A 884 44.33 64.83 3.84
CA THR A 884 43.96 64.35 5.18
C THR A 884 45.08 64.65 6.16
N PHE A 885 44.80 65.50 7.15
CA PHE A 885 45.71 65.75 8.26
C PHE A 885 45.50 64.67 9.32
N THR A 886 46.56 64.01 9.76
CA THR A 886 46.50 62.96 10.79
C THR A 886 47.47 63.27 11.93
N LEU A 887 46.96 63.32 13.15
CA LEU A 887 47.74 63.46 14.39
C LEU A 887 47.57 62.18 15.21
N GLU A 888 48.69 61.54 15.60
CA GLU A 888 48.69 60.31 16.39
C GLU A 888 49.77 60.39 17.48
N LEU A 889 49.42 59.97 18.70
CA LEU A 889 50.34 59.70 19.79
C LEU A 889 50.12 58.25 20.24
N SER A 890 51.14 57.41 20.10
CA SER A 890 51.11 56.01 20.52
C SER A 890 52.41 55.55 21.20
N ALA A 891 52.28 54.62 22.14
CA ALA A 891 53.39 53.97 22.83
C ALA A 891 53.17 52.45 22.79
N ALA A 892 54.21 51.71 22.42
CA ALA A 892 54.20 50.25 22.39
C ALA A 892 55.41 49.70 23.14
N LEU A 893 55.15 48.87 24.13
CA LEU A 893 56.10 48.17 24.98
C LEU A 893 56.11 46.68 24.60
N SER A 894 57.28 46.14 24.31
CA SER A 894 57.49 44.70 24.16
C SER A 894 58.50 44.24 25.20
N LEU A 895 58.10 43.33 26.08
CA LEU A 895 58.93 42.71 27.10
C LEU A 895 59.10 41.23 26.80
N TRP A 896 60.26 40.68 27.10
CA TRP A 896 60.51 39.24 27.08
C TRP A 896 61.46 38.83 28.22
N GLY A 897 61.31 37.59 28.67
CA GLY A 897 62.09 36.99 29.76
C GLY A 897 62.99 35.84 29.31
N PRO A 898 63.66 35.16 30.26
CA PRO A 898 63.45 35.21 31.72
C PRO A 898 64.05 36.43 32.44
N GLU A 899 65.15 37.03 31.94
CA GLU A 899 65.64 38.31 32.47
C GLU A 899 64.79 39.45 31.92
N PHE A 900 64.41 40.41 32.77
CA PHE A 900 63.56 41.53 32.38
C PHE A 900 64.20 42.39 31.27
N THR A 901 63.86 42.10 30.01
CA THR A 901 64.39 42.73 28.80
C THR A 901 63.24 43.26 27.95
N GLY A 902 63.45 44.41 27.29
CA GLY A 902 62.40 44.95 26.44
C GLY A 902 62.78 46.15 25.60
N LYS A 903 61.81 46.56 24.78
CA LYS A 903 61.86 47.79 23.97
C LYS A 903 60.54 48.54 24.09
N MET A 904 60.61 49.86 24.23
CA MET A 904 59.48 50.77 24.18
C MET A 904 59.62 51.70 22.98
N LYS A 905 58.67 51.63 22.04
CA LYS A 905 58.60 52.53 20.88
C LYS A 905 57.54 53.59 21.14
N VAL A 906 57.93 54.86 21.13
CA VAL A 906 57.02 56.01 21.23
C VAL A 906 56.92 56.65 19.84
N LYS A 907 55.71 56.82 19.33
CA LYS A 907 55.40 57.47 18.06
C LYS A 907 54.52 58.68 18.34
N TRP A 908 54.96 59.84 17.85
CA TRP A 908 54.21 61.09 17.86
C TRP A 908 54.19 61.61 16.42
N TRP A 909 53.17 62.38 16.03
CA TRP A 909 52.89 62.77 14.63
C TRP A 909 54.07 63.27 13.77
N ILE A 910 55.15 63.80 14.37
CA ILE A 910 56.37 64.23 13.65
C ILE A 910 57.61 63.38 13.99
N ILE A 911 57.65 62.69 15.14
CA ILE A 911 58.85 62.00 15.63
C ILE A 911 58.54 60.59 16.17
N SER A 912 59.47 59.65 16.01
CA SER A 912 59.40 58.36 16.69
C SER A 912 60.78 57.97 17.24
N PHE A 913 60.82 57.42 18.45
CA PHE A 913 62.05 56.95 19.08
C PHE A 913 61.80 55.62 19.82
N THR A 914 62.86 54.83 20.00
CA THR A 914 62.80 53.52 20.68
C THR A 914 63.76 53.50 21.86
N ILE A 915 63.26 53.22 23.05
CA ILE A 915 64.03 53.00 24.28
C ILE A 915 64.22 51.50 24.45
N LYS A 916 65.46 51.04 24.58
CA LYS A 916 65.79 49.62 24.86
C LYS A 916 66.31 49.50 26.30
N PHE A 917 65.94 48.45 27.01
CA PHE A 917 66.41 48.15 28.38
C PHE A 917 66.55 46.64 28.60
N GLY A 918 67.39 46.24 29.56
CA GLY A 918 67.77 44.84 29.81
C GLY A 918 69.08 44.41 29.12
N SER A 919 69.48 43.16 29.30
CA SER A 919 70.76 42.60 28.81
C SER A 919 70.80 42.36 27.30
N GLY A 920 69.65 42.44 26.62
CA GLY A 920 69.52 42.31 25.16
C GLY A 920 69.68 40.89 24.62
N ASN A 921 70.18 39.95 25.44
CA ASN A 921 70.34 38.56 25.10
C ASN A 921 70.26 37.71 26.39
N SER A 922 69.04 37.43 26.86
CA SER A 922 68.85 36.50 27.97
C SER A 922 68.69 35.11 27.39
N GLY A 923 69.77 34.32 27.40
CA GLY A 923 69.67 32.89 27.11
C GLY A 923 68.60 32.26 28.00
N ILE A 924 67.83 31.34 27.43
CA ILE A 924 66.85 30.55 28.17
C ILE A 924 67.57 29.90 29.36
N LYS A 925 67.07 30.12 30.58
CA LYS A 925 67.65 29.50 31.78
C LYS A 925 67.13 28.08 31.91
N TYR A 926 67.99 27.11 31.62
CA TYR A 926 67.73 25.70 31.80
C TYR A 926 67.95 25.26 33.26
N LEU A 927 67.23 24.21 33.67
CA LEU A 927 67.32 23.58 34.99
C LEU A 927 68.51 22.60 35.06
N THR A 928 69.02 22.37 36.27
CA THR A 928 69.85 21.17 36.53
C THR A 928 68.99 19.91 36.61
N PHE A 929 69.63 18.73 36.65
CA PHE A 929 68.92 17.46 36.78
C PHE A 929 68.15 17.35 38.11
N GLU A 930 68.76 17.79 39.22
CA GLU A 930 68.11 17.80 40.53
C GLU A 930 66.91 18.75 40.57
N GLU A 931 67.07 19.97 40.04
CA GLU A 931 65.98 20.94 39.93
C GLU A 931 64.84 20.44 39.03
N PHE A 932 65.17 19.72 37.95
CA PHE A 932 64.19 19.09 37.08
C PHE A 932 63.36 18.02 37.81
N LEU A 933 64.01 17.08 38.50
CA LEU A 933 63.31 16.04 39.27
C LEU A 933 62.46 16.63 40.41
N GLU A 934 62.92 17.71 41.04
CA GLU A 934 62.19 18.35 42.12
C GLU A 934 60.97 19.14 41.62
N GLN A 935 61.09 19.86 40.51
CA GLN A 935 60.10 20.83 40.03
C GLN A 935 59.16 20.28 38.94
N CYS A 936 59.57 19.26 38.17
CA CYS A 936 58.86 18.84 36.95
C CYS A 936 58.36 17.39 36.99
N VAL A 937 58.91 16.54 37.85
CA VAL A 937 58.49 15.14 37.98
C VAL A 937 57.73 14.97 39.31
N PRO A 938 56.44 14.63 39.28
CA PRO A 938 55.69 14.33 40.50
C PRO A 938 56.30 13.07 41.14
N GLY A 939 56.79 13.20 42.36
CA GLY A 939 57.26 12.07 43.15
C GLY A 939 56.56 12.06 44.49
N ASP A 940 56.04 10.90 44.89
CA ASP A 940 55.34 10.78 46.16
C ASP A 940 56.31 10.94 47.33
N ALA A 941 56.15 12.03 48.09
CA ALA A 941 56.86 12.23 49.34
C ALA A 941 56.34 11.32 50.47
N LYS A 942 55.27 10.54 50.24
CA LYS A 942 54.63 9.67 51.25
C LYS A 942 53.91 8.45 50.65
N GLN A 943 54.64 7.52 50.07
CA GLN A 943 54.29 6.09 50.12
C GLN A 943 55.52 5.27 50.50
N GLY A 944 56.06 5.56 51.68
CA GLY A 944 57.06 4.73 52.33
C GLY A 944 56.42 3.95 53.48
N LYS A 945 55.69 2.88 53.18
CA LYS A 945 55.54 1.71 54.07
C LYS A 945 55.42 0.40 53.29
N THR A 946 56.30 0.21 52.31
CA THR A 946 56.70 -1.11 51.80
C THR A 946 57.99 -0.94 51.01
N GLY A 947 59.10 -1.38 51.59
CA GLY A 947 60.41 -1.41 50.92
C GLY A 947 61.09 -0.05 50.80
N SER A 948 62.27 0.06 51.39
CA SER A 948 63.18 1.20 51.21
C SER A 948 63.55 1.39 49.74
N PRO A 949 63.52 2.61 49.18
CA PRO A 949 64.44 2.99 48.13
C PRO A 949 65.70 3.54 48.81
N ASP A 950 66.85 2.89 48.60
CA ASP A 950 68.14 3.58 48.63
C ASP A 950 68.16 4.55 47.43
N CYS A 951 67.46 5.67 47.56
CA CYS A 951 67.52 6.79 46.62
C CYS A 951 67.91 8.02 47.43
N ALA A 952 69.01 8.68 47.03
CA ALA A 952 69.52 9.86 47.72
C ALA A 952 68.51 11.03 47.81
N SER A 953 67.38 10.97 47.09
CA SER A 953 66.30 11.98 47.07
C SER A 953 64.99 11.57 47.77
N GLY A 954 64.84 10.33 48.27
CA GLY A 954 63.68 9.91 49.07
C GLY A 954 62.29 9.91 48.41
N LYS A 955 62.19 10.07 47.07
CA LYS A 955 60.92 10.02 46.30
C LYS A 955 60.83 8.74 45.46
N ASN A 956 59.62 8.18 45.32
CA ASN A 956 59.33 7.08 44.38
C ASN A 956 58.79 7.65 43.06
N TYR A 957 59.29 7.14 41.93
CA TYR A 957 58.96 7.59 40.57
C TYR A 957 58.32 6.49 39.70
N ALA A 958 58.11 5.30 40.28
CA ALA A 958 57.43 4.19 39.64
C ALA A 958 56.24 3.72 40.49
N THR A 959 55.13 3.44 39.84
CA THR A 959 53.90 2.93 40.45
C THR A 959 53.68 1.51 39.97
N VAL A 960 53.38 0.61 40.90
CA VAL A 960 53.05 -0.79 40.60
C VAL A 960 51.62 -1.04 41.05
N THR A 961 50.76 -1.41 40.10
CA THR A 961 49.32 -1.61 40.36
C THR A 961 48.85 -2.94 39.78
N VAL A 962 48.05 -3.67 40.55
CA VAL A 962 47.30 -4.82 40.03
C VAL A 962 46.16 -4.27 39.17
N SER A 963 46.31 -4.37 37.85
CA SER A 963 45.35 -3.79 36.89
C SER A 963 44.15 -4.69 36.63
N ASP A 964 44.28 -5.99 36.91
CA ASP A 964 43.21 -6.97 36.77
C ASP A 964 43.44 -8.16 37.72
N GLY A 965 42.37 -8.84 38.09
CA GLY A 965 42.40 -9.98 39.00
C GLY A 965 42.58 -9.62 40.48
N LEU A 966 42.47 -8.37 40.89
CA LEU A 966 42.48 -8.00 42.32
C LEU A 966 41.19 -8.51 43.00
N ILE A 967 41.31 -9.28 44.07
CA ILE A 967 40.18 -9.75 44.89
C ILE A 967 40.03 -8.84 46.11
N GLU A 968 41.11 -8.68 46.87
CA GLU A 968 41.13 -7.89 48.10
C GLU A 968 42.56 -7.45 48.42
N GLU A 969 42.72 -6.30 49.08
CA GLU A 969 43.98 -5.92 49.71
C GLU A 969 43.95 -6.23 51.20
N THR A 970 44.87 -7.07 51.65
CA THR A 970 45.01 -7.46 53.05
C THR A 970 46.33 -6.98 53.62
N LYS A 971 46.61 -7.27 54.89
CA LYS A 971 47.91 -7.01 55.50
C LYS A 971 48.52 -8.31 55.99
N ASP A 972 49.81 -8.51 55.71
CA ASP A 972 50.54 -9.65 56.26
C ASP A 972 50.84 -9.48 57.77
N SER A 973 51.53 -10.46 58.34
CA SER A 973 51.98 -10.46 59.74
C SER A 973 52.88 -9.28 60.11
N GLU A 974 53.53 -8.64 59.13
CA GLU A 974 54.38 -7.46 59.30
C GLU A 974 53.63 -6.13 59.02
N LYS A 975 52.30 -6.22 58.81
CA LYS A 975 51.41 -5.11 58.44
C LYS A 975 51.70 -4.52 57.06
N MET A 976 52.42 -5.23 56.20
CA MET A 976 52.64 -4.83 54.81
C MET A 976 51.39 -5.15 53.99
N PRO A 977 50.93 -4.26 53.10
CA PRO A 977 49.84 -4.56 52.17
C PRO A 977 50.19 -5.75 51.29
N VAL A 978 49.29 -6.73 51.25
CA VAL A 978 49.35 -7.91 50.38
C VAL A 978 48.07 -7.97 49.57
N SER A 979 48.20 -7.81 48.25
CA SER A 979 47.09 -7.95 47.31
C SER A 979 46.81 -9.43 47.08
N LEU A 980 45.63 -9.89 47.49
CA LEU A 980 45.10 -11.19 47.13
C LEU A 980 44.52 -11.09 45.70
N VAL A 981 45.02 -11.93 44.80
CA VAL A 981 44.69 -11.87 43.38
C VAL A 981 44.19 -13.20 42.84
N ARG A 982 43.26 -13.16 41.88
CA ARG A 982 42.81 -14.29 41.08
C ARG A 982 43.87 -14.58 40.02
N GLY A 983 44.51 -15.75 40.10
CA GLY A 983 45.63 -16.10 39.22
C GLY A 983 45.29 -16.11 37.72
N GLU A 984 44.05 -16.43 37.34
CA GLU A 984 43.61 -16.51 35.94
C GLU A 984 43.48 -15.13 35.25
N GLY A 985 43.05 -14.11 36.00
CA GLY A 985 42.88 -12.75 35.49
C GLY A 985 43.99 -11.80 35.94
N PHE A 986 45.03 -12.30 36.63
CA PHE A 986 46.05 -11.44 37.22
C PHE A 986 46.83 -10.68 36.14
N LYS A 987 46.78 -9.35 36.21
CA LYS A 987 47.63 -8.47 35.41
C LYS A 987 48.28 -7.44 36.32
N LEU A 988 49.57 -7.22 36.12
CA LEU A 988 50.35 -6.27 36.90
C LEU A 988 50.88 -5.17 35.98
N SER A 989 50.38 -3.94 36.15
CA SER A 989 50.86 -2.76 35.44
C SER A 989 51.94 -2.06 36.26
N ILE A 990 53.03 -1.72 35.60
CA ILE A 990 54.14 -0.95 36.14
C ILE A 990 54.25 0.31 35.32
N HIS A 991 54.00 1.46 35.94
CA HIS A 991 54.02 2.77 35.32
C HIS A 991 55.17 3.62 35.90
N THR A 992 55.78 4.47 35.09
CA THR A 992 56.88 5.36 35.50
C THR A 992 56.58 6.79 35.10
N GLN A 993 56.94 7.74 35.97
CA GLN A 993 56.72 9.18 35.74
C GLN A 993 57.74 9.80 34.76
N VAL A 994 58.77 9.04 34.40
CA VAL A 994 59.80 9.41 33.43
C VAL A 994 59.73 8.39 32.30
N PRO A 995 59.60 8.82 31.02
CA PRO A 995 59.55 7.89 29.91
C PRO A 995 60.88 7.13 29.77
N ASN A 996 60.80 5.87 29.41
CA ASN A 996 61.94 4.95 29.35
C ASN A 996 62.45 4.81 27.92
N ALA A 997 63.77 4.66 27.82
CA ALA A 997 64.41 4.11 26.64
C ALA A 997 64.26 2.58 26.60
N ALA A 998 64.20 1.93 27.76
CA ALA A 998 64.03 0.48 27.87
C ALA A 998 63.49 0.02 29.24
N PHE A 999 62.76 -1.11 29.22
CA PHE A 999 62.45 -1.90 30.41
C PHE A 999 63.21 -3.23 30.38
N HIS A 1000 63.76 -3.63 31.54
CA HIS A 1000 64.45 -4.90 31.75
C HIS A 1000 63.71 -5.74 32.79
N ILE A 1001 63.16 -6.89 32.39
CA ILE A 1001 62.47 -7.81 33.31
C ILE A 1001 63.40 -8.96 33.69
N ASN A 1002 63.70 -9.11 34.99
CA ASN A 1002 64.58 -10.17 35.53
C ASN A 1002 65.96 -10.29 34.81
N SER A 1003 66.55 -9.15 34.44
CA SER A 1003 67.93 -9.01 33.93
C SER A 1003 68.26 -9.69 32.58
N LYS A 1004 67.30 -9.72 31.63
CA LYS A 1004 67.50 -10.11 30.21
C LYS A 1004 67.27 -8.92 29.25
N PRO A 1005 67.67 -9.00 27.94
CA PRO A 1005 67.77 -7.83 27.06
C PRO A 1005 66.47 -7.03 26.97
N PRO A 1006 66.59 -5.71 26.71
CA PRO A 1006 65.50 -4.76 26.88
C PRO A 1006 64.30 -5.11 25.99
N CYS A 1007 63.10 -4.92 26.53
CA CYS A 1007 61.91 -4.68 25.71
C CYS A 1007 62.17 -3.37 24.95
N ARG A 1008 62.42 -3.45 23.64
CA ARG A 1008 62.77 -2.29 22.80
C ARG A 1008 61.49 -1.64 22.28
N GLY A 1009 61.12 -0.52 22.90
CA GLY A 1009 60.20 0.46 22.34
C GLY A 1009 60.95 1.61 21.66
N GLY A 1010 60.47 2.03 20.49
CA GLY A 1010 61.12 2.94 19.52
C GLY A 1010 61.29 4.41 19.92
N ASN A 1011 61.69 4.70 21.16
CA ASN A 1011 61.99 6.05 21.63
C ASN A 1011 63.44 6.47 21.29
N GLU A 1012 63.82 6.53 20.01
CA GLU A 1012 65.21 6.82 19.62
C GLU A 1012 65.66 8.27 19.89
N SER A 1013 64.79 9.18 20.34
CA SER A 1013 65.16 10.58 20.57
C SER A 1013 64.24 11.33 21.55
N LEU A 1014 64.12 10.86 22.80
CA LEU A 1014 63.53 11.68 23.87
C LEU A 1014 64.59 12.61 24.46
N PHE A 1015 64.19 13.82 24.85
CA PHE A 1015 65.08 14.83 25.41
C PHE A 1015 64.48 15.36 26.72
N ILE A 1016 65.23 16.18 27.46
CA ILE A 1016 64.74 16.89 28.63
C ILE A 1016 64.78 18.38 28.30
N LEU A 1017 63.67 18.91 27.78
CA LEU A 1017 63.57 20.31 27.34
C LEU A 1017 63.90 21.32 28.45
N PRO A 1018 63.42 21.14 29.70
CA PRO A 1018 63.76 22.03 30.81
C PRO A 1018 65.27 22.12 31.07
N MET A 1019 66.04 21.10 30.69
CA MET A 1019 67.50 21.03 30.83
C MET A 1019 68.25 21.46 29.54
N GLY A 1020 67.55 22.00 28.54
CA GLY A 1020 68.16 22.46 27.29
C GLY A 1020 68.17 21.42 26.18
N GLY A 1021 67.21 20.49 26.20
CA GLY A 1021 67.10 19.46 25.16
C GLY A 1021 68.22 18.43 25.28
N VAL A 1022 68.61 18.09 26.51
CA VAL A 1022 69.60 17.02 26.76
C VAL A 1022 68.97 15.67 26.43
N PRO A 1023 69.64 14.76 25.69
CA PRO A 1023 69.10 13.43 25.42
C PRO A 1023 68.78 12.66 26.70
N LEU A 1024 67.59 12.06 26.76
CA LEU A 1024 67.15 11.23 27.87
C LEU A 1024 67.64 9.79 27.67
N SER A 1025 68.31 9.23 28.68
CA SER A 1025 68.60 7.80 28.78
C SER A 1025 68.09 7.30 30.13
N CYS A 1026 66.92 6.68 30.11
CA CYS A 1026 66.28 6.12 31.29
C CYS A 1026 66.00 4.62 31.06
N GLU A 1027 66.47 3.78 31.97
CA GLU A 1027 66.23 2.34 31.94
C GLU A 1027 65.62 1.90 33.27
N THR A 1028 64.51 1.16 33.20
CA THR A 1028 63.86 0.61 34.38
C THR A 1028 64.10 -0.89 34.49
N VAL A 1029 64.57 -1.35 35.66
CA VAL A 1029 64.78 -2.78 35.95
C VAL A 1029 63.70 -3.29 36.89
N VAL A 1030 62.90 -4.23 36.41
CA VAL A 1030 61.84 -4.89 37.18
C VAL A 1030 62.32 -6.28 37.60
N THR A 1031 62.30 -6.56 38.90
CA THR A 1031 62.62 -7.89 39.45
C THR A 1031 61.41 -8.49 40.14
N VAL A 1032 60.89 -9.59 39.61
CA VAL A 1032 59.78 -10.33 40.21
C VAL A 1032 60.33 -11.55 40.95
N LYS A 1033 59.96 -11.70 42.23
CA LYS A 1033 60.38 -12.83 43.07
C LYS A 1033 59.16 -13.63 43.53
N LYS A 1034 59.32 -14.95 43.62
CA LYS A 1034 58.35 -15.87 44.22
C LYS A 1034 58.94 -16.46 45.50
N GLN A 1035 58.13 -16.53 46.55
CA GLN A 1035 58.50 -17.21 47.78
C GLN A 1035 58.33 -18.72 47.59
N ASP A 1036 59.37 -19.51 47.86
CA ASP A 1036 59.29 -20.97 47.81
C ASP A 1036 58.61 -21.56 49.07
N ARG A 1037 58.35 -22.87 49.08
CA ARG A 1037 57.72 -23.56 50.22
C ARG A 1037 58.54 -23.48 51.52
N ALA A 1038 59.81 -23.08 51.45
CA ALA A 1038 60.69 -22.87 52.59
C ALA A 1038 60.70 -21.39 53.06
N GLY A 1039 59.87 -20.53 52.46
CA GLY A 1039 59.78 -19.12 52.81
C GLY A 1039 60.85 -18.23 52.16
N VAL A 1040 61.66 -18.75 51.24
CA VAL A 1040 62.77 -18.01 50.62
C VAL A 1040 62.32 -17.37 49.30
N TRP A 1041 62.54 -16.05 49.17
CA TRP A 1041 62.25 -15.30 47.94
C TRP A 1041 63.31 -15.55 46.87
N LYS A 1042 62.90 -16.11 45.73
CA LYS A 1042 63.76 -16.36 44.56
C LYS A 1042 63.21 -15.65 43.33
N PRO A 1043 64.06 -15.06 42.46
CA PRO A 1043 63.60 -14.51 41.18
C PRO A 1043 62.84 -15.55 40.37
N VAL A 1044 61.72 -15.16 39.79
CA VAL A 1044 60.98 -16.02 38.87
C VAL A 1044 61.73 -16.13 37.54
N LYS A 1045 61.45 -17.17 36.74
CA LYS A 1045 62.05 -17.28 35.41
C LYS A 1045 61.60 -16.10 34.55
N HIS A 1046 62.46 -15.61 33.67
CA HIS A 1046 62.17 -14.43 32.83
C HIS A 1046 60.94 -14.60 31.92
N ASP A 1047 60.54 -15.83 31.62
CA ASP A 1047 59.44 -16.20 30.72
C ASP A 1047 58.15 -16.55 31.46
N THR A 1048 58.13 -16.31 32.78
CA THR A 1048 56.94 -16.52 33.63
C THR A 1048 55.79 -15.59 33.22
N PHE A 1049 56.12 -14.40 32.71
CA PHE A 1049 55.14 -13.39 32.28
C PHE A 1049 55.33 -13.06 30.80
N LEU A 1050 54.21 -12.90 30.09
CA LEU A 1050 54.10 -12.09 28.89
C LEU A 1050 54.24 -10.62 29.29
N VAL A 1051 55.05 -9.88 28.54
CA VAL A 1051 55.36 -8.47 28.80
C VAL A 1051 54.80 -7.68 27.64
N GLU A 1052 53.85 -6.79 27.91
CA GLU A 1052 53.30 -5.85 26.95
C GLU A 1052 53.78 -4.44 27.31
N GLU A 1053 54.28 -3.70 26.33
CA GLU A 1053 54.76 -2.34 26.51
C GLU A 1053 53.58 -1.35 26.59
N GLN A 1054 53.64 -0.40 27.51
CA GLN A 1054 52.63 0.65 27.65
C GLN A 1054 53.20 1.99 27.23
N TYR A 1055 52.48 2.65 26.32
CA TYR A 1055 52.87 3.91 25.70
C TYR A 1055 51.87 5.02 26.04
N GLU A 1056 52.37 6.23 26.23
CA GLU A 1056 51.59 7.43 26.50
C GLU A 1056 52.11 8.60 25.67
N ASN A 1057 51.24 9.57 25.38
CA ASN A 1057 51.70 10.85 24.83
C ASN A 1057 52.11 11.74 25.99
N ILE A 1058 53.26 12.38 25.85
CA ILE A 1058 53.88 13.17 26.92
C ILE A 1058 54.12 14.61 26.46
N PRO A 1059 54.04 15.62 27.35
CA PRO A 1059 54.19 17.01 26.93
C PRO A 1059 55.58 17.29 26.33
N ALA A 1060 55.63 17.87 25.12
CA ALA A 1060 56.90 18.29 24.50
C ALA A 1060 57.61 19.37 25.34
N ALA A 1061 56.85 20.15 26.12
CA ALA A 1061 57.40 21.11 27.08
C ALA A 1061 58.33 20.47 28.14
N LEU A 1062 58.19 19.16 28.40
CA LEU A 1062 59.08 18.41 29.29
C LEU A 1062 60.08 17.56 28.50
N TRP A 1063 59.61 16.88 27.45
CA TRP A 1063 60.36 15.78 26.83
C TRP A 1063 60.87 16.05 25.40
N GLY A 1064 60.68 17.28 24.91
CA GLY A 1064 61.03 17.71 23.56
C GLY A 1064 62.47 18.20 23.40
N LYS A 1065 62.93 18.25 22.14
CA LYS A 1065 64.29 18.69 21.80
C LYS A 1065 64.45 20.22 21.90
N GLU A 1066 63.49 20.94 21.35
CA GLU A 1066 63.50 22.41 21.24
C GLU A 1066 62.12 22.97 21.60
N LEU A 1067 62.08 24.26 21.95
CA LEU A 1067 60.85 24.93 22.36
C LEU A 1067 59.98 25.20 21.12
N SER A 1068 58.93 24.40 20.93
CA SER A 1068 57.95 24.62 19.87
C SER A 1068 56.81 25.53 20.36
N GLY A 1069 56.37 26.46 19.51
CA GLY A 1069 55.33 27.45 19.85
C GLY A 1069 53.91 26.89 19.87
N ASP A 1070 53.73 25.66 19.38
CA ASP A 1070 52.46 24.96 19.15
C ASP A 1070 51.90 24.24 20.39
N GLY A 1071 52.73 24.04 21.42
CA GLY A 1071 52.34 23.29 22.61
C GLY A 1071 52.08 21.81 22.37
N SER A 1072 52.72 21.21 21.37
CA SER A 1072 52.55 19.81 20.94
C SER A 1072 52.87 18.75 22.02
N MET A 1073 52.31 17.55 21.83
CA MET A 1073 52.62 16.34 22.60
C MET A 1073 53.61 15.48 21.80
N ILE A 1074 54.48 14.75 22.50
CA ILE A 1074 55.30 13.69 21.89
C ILE A 1074 54.50 12.40 21.97
N GLU A 1075 54.22 11.83 20.81
CA GLU A 1075 53.41 10.61 20.69
C GLU A 1075 54.22 9.36 21.02
N HIS A 1076 53.52 8.32 21.52
CA HIS A 1076 54.07 6.98 21.69
C HIS A 1076 55.33 6.87 22.57
N ALA A 1077 55.40 7.58 23.69
CA ALA A 1077 56.50 7.42 24.63
C ALA A 1077 56.26 6.23 25.58
N LEU A 1078 57.23 5.31 25.64
CA LEU A 1078 57.23 4.16 26.56
C LEU A 1078 57.26 4.62 28.04
N THR A 1079 56.15 4.53 28.75
CA THR A 1079 56.04 4.95 30.17
C THR A 1079 55.74 3.79 31.12
N GLY A 1080 55.43 2.60 30.60
CA GLY A 1080 55.15 1.45 31.45
C GLY A 1080 55.24 0.10 30.76
N VAL A 1081 54.96 -0.96 31.54
CA VAL A 1081 54.82 -2.33 31.07
C VAL A 1081 53.68 -3.03 31.81
N LEU A 1082 52.97 -3.91 31.12
CA LEU A 1082 51.96 -4.79 31.66
C LEU A 1082 52.50 -6.23 31.68
N LEU A 1083 52.48 -6.86 32.85
CA LEU A 1083 52.90 -8.24 33.04
C LEU A 1083 51.67 -9.14 33.19
N THR A 1084 51.54 -10.13 32.29
CA THR A 1084 50.47 -11.12 32.27
C THR A 1084 51.07 -12.52 32.43
N PRO A 1085 50.62 -13.39 33.34
CA PRO A 1085 51.13 -14.76 33.48
C PRO A 1085 51.04 -15.56 32.16
N LYS A 1086 52.09 -16.29 31.79
CA LYS A 1086 52.16 -17.05 30.52
C LYS A 1086 51.48 -18.42 30.57
N GLU A 1087 51.52 -19.09 31.72
CA GLU A 1087 50.90 -20.40 31.93
C GLU A 1087 49.96 -20.31 33.13
N THR A 1088 48.66 -20.40 32.86
CA THR A 1088 47.63 -20.60 33.88
C THR A 1088 47.38 -22.10 33.97
N GLU A 1089 48.07 -22.81 34.86
CA GLU A 1089 47.66 -24.18 35.20
C GLU A 1089 46.33 -24.10 35.97
N VAL A 1090 45.22 -24.36 35.28
CA VAL A 1090 43.90 -24.45 35.89
C VAL A 1090 43.81 -25.80 36.60
N TYR A 1091 43.94 -25.77 37.93
CA TYR A 1091 43.59 -26.91 38.77
C TYR A 1091 42.07 -26.86 39.01
N VAL A 1092 41.33 -27.74 38.33
CA VAL A 1092 39.90 -27.91 38.60
C VAL A 1092 39.78 -28.71 39.90
N PHE A 1093 39.37 -28.06 40.98
CA PHE A 1093 39.08 -28.74 42.24
C PHE A 1093 37.58 -28.63 42.55
N PRO A 1094 36.87 -29.75 42.75
CA PRO A 1094 37.36 -31.13 42.74
C PRO A 1094 37.59 -31.70 41.33
N ASP A 1095 38.43 -32.75 41.22
CA ASP A 1095 38.69 -33.53 40.00
C ASP A 1095 37.45 -34.32 39.48
N SER A 1096 36.28 -34.08 40.07
CA SER A 1096 34.98 -34.58 39.65
C SER A 1096 34.03 -33.40 39.50
N PRO A 1097 33.21 -33.32 38.43
CA PRO A 1097 32.27 -32.22 38.27
C PRO A 1097 31.39 -32.10 39.52
N VAL A 1098 31.34 -30.89 40.07
CA VAL A 1098 30.29 -30.54 41.04
C VAL A 1098 28.98 -30.74 40.31
N ASP A 1099 28.15 -31.65 40.84
CA ASP A 1099 26.83 -31.95 40.31
C ASP A 1099 25.95 -30.68 40.36
N LEU A 1100 25.82 -30.01 39.22
CA LEU A 1100 25.03 -28.80 39.06
C LEU A 1100 23.54 -29.07 39.29
N ASP A 1101 23.06 -30.31 39.13
CA ASP A 1101 21.67 -30.68 39.39
C ASP A 1101 21.34 -30.58 40.89
N ARG A 1102 22.34 -30.71 41.77
CA ARG A 1102 22.18 -30.52 43.22
C ARG A 1102 22.18 -29.06 43.69
N MET A 1103 22.54 -28.10 42.83
CA MET A 1103 22.44 -26.66 43.12
C MET A 1103 21.29 -25.97 42.38
N ALA A 1104 20.74 -26.61 41.34
CA ALA A 1104 19.62 -26.10 40.55
C ALA A 1104 18.23 -26.45 41.12
N GLU A 1105 18.15 -27.09 42.29
CA GLU A 1105 16.87 -27.49 42.91
C GLU A 1105 16.06 -26.29 43.48
N GLU A 1106 16.61 -25.07 43.55
CA GLU A 1106 15.85 -23.92 44.08
C GLU A 1106 15.60 -22.72 43.16
N GLU A 1107 16.35 -22.44 42.08
CA GLU A 1107 15.99 -21.29 41.20
C GLU A 1107 16.44 -21.47 39.74
N ALA A 1108 15.53 -21.95 38.87
CA ALA A 1108 15.64 -21.75 37.42
C ALA A 1108 14.25 -21.75 36.76
N VAL A 1109 13.72 -20.56 36.49
CA VAL A 1109 12.62 -20.35 35.55
C VAL A 1109 13.23 -20.27 34.14
N LEU A 1110 13.09 -21.33 33.36
CA LEU A 1110 13.30 -21.30 31.91
C LEU A 1110 12.02 -20.80 31.23
N LYS A 1111 12.09 -19.63 30.59
CA LYS A 1111 11.09 -19.18 29.61
C LYS A 1111 11.63 -19.51 28.22
N ASP A 1112 11.00 -20.47 27.56
CA ASP A 1112 11.18 -20.71 26.13
C ASP A 1112 10.51 -19.58 25.33
N TRP A 1113 11.30 -18.86 24.54
CA TRP A 1113 10.82 -17.96 23.51
C TRP A 1113 10.80 -18.74 22.20
N CYS A 1114 9.59 -18.98 21.67
CA CYS A 1114 9.39 -19.49 20.31
C CYS A 1114 8.73 -18.40 19.46
N PHE A 1115 9.43 -18.02 18.38
CA PHE A 1115 8.90 -17.16 17.33
C PHE A 1115 8.07 -18.02 16.36
N CYS A 1116 6.76 -17.84 16.34
CA CYS A 1116 5.86 -18.55 15.42
C CYS A 1116 5.19 -17.56 14.46
N ARG A 1117 5.36 -17.78 13.16
CA ARG A 1117 4.59 -17.14 12.08
C ARG A 1117 3.09 -17.44 12.25
N PRO A 1118 2.17 -16.51 11.93
CA PRO A 1118 0.75 -16.82 11.96
C PRO A 1118 0.42 -17.79 10.82
N VAL A 1119 0.02 -19.01 11.18
CA VAL A 1119 -0.62 -19.97 10.29
C VAL A 1119 -1.99 -20.26 10.86
N TYR A 1120 -3.04 -19.83 10.16
CA TYR A 1120 -4.41 -20.25 10.44
C TYR A 1120 -4.52 -21.77 10.27
N ARG A 1121 -4.73 -22.49 11.37
CA ARG A 1121 -5.45 -23.78 11.38
C ARG A 1121 -6.28 -23.90 12.65
N VAL A 1122 -7.57 -24.07 12.44
CA VAL A 1122 -8.55 -24.48 13.44
C VAL A 1122 -8.13 -25.85 14.00
N LYS A 1123 -8.10 -25.99 15.33
CA LYS A 1123 -8.09 -27.28 16.02
C LYS A 1123 -9.01 -27.24 17.24
N GLU A 1124 -9.76 -28.33 17.36
CA GLU A 1124 -10.80 -28.61 18.35
C GLU A 1124 -10.29 -28.71 19.79
N GLU A 1125 -11.30 -28.61 20.66
CA GLU A 1125 -11.40 -28.69 22.11
C GLU A 1125 -10.41 -29.63 22.84
N GLU A 1126 -9.90 -29.13 23.98
CA GLU A 1126 -9.76 -29.91 25.22
C GLU A 1126 -9.90 -28.93 26.42
N ASP A 1127 -10.72 -29.33 27.40
CA ASP A 1127 -10.99 -28.71 28.71
C ASP A 1127 -11.97 -27.52 28.87
N LYS A 1128 -13.22 -27.70 28.41
CA LYS A 1128 -14.39 -26.92 28.87
C LYS A 1128 -14.81 -27.24 30.33
N GLU A 1129 -14.51 -28.42 30.85
CA GLU A 1129 -14.98 -28.83 32.19
C GLU A 1129 -14.25 -28.14 33.34
N LEU A 1130 -12.93 -27.93 33.24
CA LEU A 1130 -12.14 -27.23 34.25
C LEU A 1130 -12.52 -25.75 34.37
N SER A 1131 -12.72 -25.07 33.23
CA SER A 1131 -13.14 -23.67 33.19
C SER A 1131 -14.54 -23.46 33.78
N ASN A 1132 -15.48 -24.38 33.51
CA ASN A 1132 -16.83 -24.33 34.09
C ASN A 1132 -16.82 -24.61 35.59
N GLN A 1133 -15.91 -25.48 36.08
CA GLN A 1133 -15.76 -25.72 37.52
C GLN A 1133 -15.18 -24.51 38.25
N GLU A 1134 -14.15 -23.85 37.72
CA GLU A 1134 -13.60 -22.62 38.33
C GLU A 1134 -14.60 -21.46 38.31
N PHE A 1135 -15.34 -21.29 37.21
CA PHE A 1135 -16.39 -20.28 37.11
C PHE A 1135 -17.50 -20.56 38.14
N SER A 1136 -18.00 -21.79 38.23
CA SER A 1136 -19.04 -22.17 39.18
C SER A 1136 -18.60 -21.96 40.64
N LYS A 1137 -17.34 -22.30 40.95
CA LYS A 1137 -16.75 -22.11 42.29
C LYS A 1137 -16.65 -20.63 42.68
N THR A 1138 -16.26 -19.78 41.73
CA THR A 1138 -16.15 -18.32 41.93
C THR A 1138 -17.53 -17.67 42.01
N ALA A 1139 -18.44 -18.05 41.12
CA ALA A 1139 -19.78 -17.47 41.04
C ALA A 1139 -20.72 -17.97 42.16
N MET A 1140 -20.40 -19.06 42.86
CA MET A 1140 -21.12 -19.52 44.06
C MET A 1140 -20.37 -19.26 45.37
N ALA A 1141 -19.28 -18.49 45.33
CA ALA A 1141 -18.57 -18.08 46.55
C ALA A 1141 -19.50 -17.28 47.47
N GLU A 1142 -19.36 -17.49 48.78
CA GLU A 1142 -20.28 -16.95 49.79
C GLU A 1142 -20.38 -15.42 49.74
N ALA A 1143 -19.26 -14.72 49.48
CA ALA A 1143 -19.23 -13.27 49.30
C ALA A 1143 -20.04 -12.80 48.07
N ALA A 1144 -19.93 -13.50 46.94
CA ALA A 1144 -20.67 -13.16 45.72
C ALA A 1144 -22.17 -13.45 45.84
N VAL A 1145 -22.55 -14.46 46.62
CA VAL A 1145 -23.95 -14.76 46.96
C VAL A 1145 -24.53 -13.67 47.86
N ASP A 1146 -23.77 -13.22 48.86
CA ASP A 1146 -24.20 -12.20 49.81
C ASP A 1146 -24.36 -10.82 49.17
N ASP A 1147 -23.48 -10.45 48.23
CA ASP A 1147 -23.62 -9.20 47.47
C ASP A 1147 -24.83 -9.19 46.54
N ARG A 1148 -25.17 -10.33 45.93
CA ARG A 1148 -26.42 -10.45 45.16
C ARG A 1148 -27.65 -10.38 46.05
N ARG A 1149 -27.60 -10.96 47.26
CA ARG A 1149 -28.68 -10.81 48.24
C ARG A 1149 -28.87 -9.34 48.65
N LYS A 1150 -27.79 -8.59 48.86
CA LYS A 1150 -27.87 -7.15 49.15
C LYS A 1150 -28.48 -6.36 47.98
N LEU A 1151 -28.13 -6.72 46.74
CA LEU A 1151 -28.73 -6.12 45.55
C LEU A 1151 -30.23 -6.40 45.47
N LEU A 1152 -30.67 -7.64 45.72
CA LEU A 1152 -32.09 -8.01 45.75
C LEU A 1152 -32.84 -7.25 46.84
N LEU A 1153 -32.29 -7.15 48.05
CA LEU A 1153 -32.88 -6.34 49.13
C LEU A 1153 -32.99 -4.85 48.74
N TRP A 1154 -31.98 -4.31 48.07
CA TRP A 1154 -31.98 -2.92 47.57
C TRP A 1154 -33.03 -2.68 46.48
N LEU A 1155 -33.33 -3.69 45.66
CA LEU A 1155 -34.38 -3.66 44.64
C LEU A 1155 -35.78 -3.80 45.29
N ASN A 1156 -35.94 -4.65 46.31
CA ASN A 1156 -37.18 -4.79 47.06
C ASN A 1156 -37.55 -3.51 47.81
N ASP A 1157 -36.57 -2.81 48.38
CA ASP A 1157 -36.77 -1.49 48.99
C ASP A 1157 -37.25 -0.42 47.97
N ARG A 1158 -37.12 -0.69 46.66
CA ARG A 1158 -37.64 0.15 45.57
C ARG A 1158 -38.93 -0.39 44.94
N GLY A 1159 -39.58 -1.35 45.59
CA GLY A 1159 -40.90 -1.87 45.21
C GLY A 1159 -40.88 -2.95 44.13
N MET A 1160 -39.71 -3.52 43.80
CA MET A 1160 -39.63 -4.72 42.96
C MET A 1160 -39.66 -5.92 43.90
N GLU A 1161 -40.80 -6.57 44.13
CA GLU A 1161 -40.92 -7.69 45.10
C GLU A 1161 -40.17 -8.96 44.61
N LEU A 1162 -38.84 -9.00 44.75
CA LEU A 1162 -37.99 -10.11 44.29
C LEU A 1162 -37.64 -11.05 45.44
N GLU A 1163 -38.03 -12.32 45.33
CA GLU A 1163 -37.61 -13.38 46.26
C GLU A 1163 -36.39 -14.15 45.72
N GLY A 1164 -35.31 -14.23 46.52
CA GLY A 1164 -34.12 -15.01 46.17
C GLY A 1164 -33.03 -14.96 47.24
N ASP A 1165 -32.36 -16.10 47.47
CA ASP A 1165 -31.34 -16.24 48.51
C ASP A 1165 -29.94 -15.73 48.10
N GLY A 1166 -29.79 -15.26 46.86
CA GLY A 1166 -28.55 -14.78 46.23
C GLY A 1166 -27.78 -15.85 45.45
N ARG A 1167 -28.23 -17.12 45.47
CA ARG A 1167 -27.59 -18.21 44.72
C ARG A 1167 -28.11 -18.28 43.29
N ILE A 1168 -27.22 -18.61 42.33
CA ILE A 1168 -27.59 -18.64 40.89
C ILE A 1168 -28.68 -19.69 40.64
N GLY A 1169 -28.64 -20.84 41.34
CA GLY A 1169 -29.66 -21.88 41.20
C GLY A 1169 -31.07 -21.40 41.54
N SER A 1170 -31.23 -20.71 42.67
CA SER A 1170 -32.53 -20.14 43.08
C SER A 1170 -32.99 -19.01 42.16
N LEU A 1171 -32.06 -18.16 41.71
CA LEU A 1171 -32.36 -17.10 40.74
C LEU A 1171 -32.76 -17.65 39.36
N ALA A 1172 -32.17 -18.75 38.94
CA ALA A 1172 -32.50 -19.42 37.69
C ALA A 1172 -33.87 -20.12 37.76
N GLU A 1173 -34.19 -20.77 38.89
CA GLU A 1173 -35.51 -21.38 39.11
C GLU A 1173 -36.63 -20.34 39.16
N ASN A 1174 -36.36 -19.13 39.67
CA ASN A 1174 -37.33 -18.04 39.73
C ASN A 1174 -37.23 -17.04 38.55
N ALA A 1175 -36.41 -17.32 37.53
CA ALA A 1175 -36.15 -16.40 36.42
C ALA A 1175 -37.42 -16.02 35.63
N GLU A 1176 -38.39 -16.95 35.52
CA GLU A 1176 -39.69 -16.70 34.90
C GLU A 1176 -40.61 -15.79 35.74
N ASN A 1177 -40.35 -15.55 37.03
CA ASN A 1177 -41.10 -14.58 37.83
C ASN A 1177 -40.37 -13.22 37.93
N LEU A 1178 -39.06 -13.17 37.66
CA LEU A 1178 -38.24 -11.95 37.72
C LEU A 1178 -38.45 -10.99 36.55
N PHE A 1179 -38.97 -11.48 35.41
CA PHE A 1179 -39.07 -10.70 34.16
C PHE A 1179 -40.47 -10.65 33.54
N THR A 1180 -41.50 -11.19 34.20
CA THR A 1180 -42.79 -11.48 33.54
C THR A 1180 -44.03 -10.86 34.17
N GLU A 1181 -43.89 -9.87 35.07
CA GLU A 1181 -45.01 -9.00 35.44
C GLU A 1181 -44.79 -7.54 35.04
N GLN A 1182 -45.86 -6.95 34.50
CA GLN A 1182 -45.95 -5.64 33.87
C GLN A 1182 -45.49 -4.48 34.78
N ILE A 1183 -44.25 -4.03 34.62
CA ILE A 1183 -43.80 -2.76 35.18
C ILE A 1183 -44.36 -1.62 34.31
N THR A 1184 -45.53 -1.13 34.71
CA THR A 1184 -46.16 0.09 34.19
C THR A 1184 -45.55 1.29 34.90
N PHE A 1185 -44.56 1.95 34.29
CA PHE A 1185 -44.08 3.26 34.73
C PHE A 1185 -43.94 4.18 33.52
N CYS A 1186 -44.83 5.19 33.47
CA CYS A 1186 -44.93 6.34 32.56
C CYS A 1186 -46.30 6.44 31.85
N ARG A 1187 -47.34 6.71 32.64
CA ARG A 1187 -48.49 7.50 32.19
C ARG A 1187 -48.70 8.60 33.24
N ASP A 1188 -49.00 9.79 32.74
CA ASP A 1188 -49.25 11.06 33.45
C ASP A 1188 -48.01 11.92 33.69
N ILE A 1189 -47.71 12.80 32.72
CA ILE A 1189 -47.65 14.28 32.84
C ILE A 1189 -47.36 14.83 31.43
N ALA A 1190 -48.41 15.29 30.73
CA ALA A 1190 -48.35 16.33 29.70
C ALA A 1190 -49.77 16.64 29.17
N VAL A 1191 -50.51 17.48 29.90
CA VAL A 1191 -51.59 18.32 29.35
C VAL A 1191 -51.54 19.67 30.07
N TYR A 1192 -51.78 20.75 29.30
CA TYR A 1192 -51.68 22.21 29.52
C TYR A 1192 -50.35 22.83 29.00
N GLY A 1193 -50.32 23.65 27.95
CA GLY A 1193 -51.40 24.18 27.10
C GLY A 1193 -50.88 25.04 25.93
N GLU A 1194 -51.83 25.40 25.07
CA GLU A 1194 -51.90 26.43 24.01
C GLU A 1194 -50.81 27.52 23.96
N GLU A 1195 -49.99 27.54 22.90
CA GLU A 1195 -50.01 28.43 21.70
C GLU A 1195 -48.82 28.08 20.79
#